data_AF-A0A1X2IZD0-F1
#
_entry.id   AF-A0A1X2IZD0-F1
#
_cell.length_a   1.000
_cell.length_b   1.000
_cell.length_c   1.000
_cell.angle_alpha   90.00
_cell.angle_beta   90.00
_cell.angle_gamma   90.00
#
_symmetry.space_group_name_H-M   'P 1'
#
loop_
_entity.id
_entity.type
_entity.pdbx_description
1 polymer ?
#
loop_
_entity_poly.entity_id
_entity_poly.type
_entity_poly.pdbx_seq_one_letter_code
_entity_poly.pdbx_strand_id
1 'polypeptide(L)'
;MTLKTIQPSEYYDQDYDGRIPVFRPTMAEFEDFYAFMEAIDSYGKEAGIVKVIPPKEWTLKLPSINKQLEQVRVRNPIIQHIIGCQGIYQQTNVEKRRPYTLAQWHALCQQTDHKPPDLTTTRTSQSVSRKRRRSNPSQPLPDQQQQQQQERQQQNQQKGPSRPPPSANTRSRSSRSIRTVNSIPPANNIYLHTPPPSPDILKRTKREIQADEIAQAQSNDPVPLMFDLHGHNEHLYTSDYCKELERIYWRNLTFTQPMYGADMSGTLFSDSVKSWNVNHLDNILNQVGVTLPGVNTPYLYFGMWKSTFPWHVEDLDLYSINYLHFGAPKQWYAIPGSYNKKFESVMQTTFFQQSKACSEFLRHKTQIASPHFLANSGIPVHRCVQHEGEFMITFPFGYHSGYNLGFNCAESVNFALSSWLDIGRQAKSCKCISDSVTIDMTIFNAMDSSTHHEQQQDDHRSNRLSATLPLDTTTVNGTSKKRRKATNALPTQSMEDITSCVFCTSHYPTDTELDDGRMVHRLCAESIPETYLEQVNDEKWVVRGITSIPPARWKLSCLFCRKTKGACMQCCYGKCCRSFHASCAKEAGATMERTLDQDQDTLVYDVYCPQHDPKLQEKKKLEKQEYAKKMVQVLSPGKSVYAKWTGSEMYKGVVEEHLIQRSSSRVRFEDGISRIVTWKNIRLDS
;
A
#
# COMPACT_ATOMS: atom_id res chain seq x y z
N MET A 1 45.84 5.70 3.83
CA MET A 1 45.83 4.59 4.81
C MET A 1 45.02 3.46 4.20
N THR A 2 45.57 2.26 4.05
CA THR A 2 44.80 1.12 3.53
C THR A 2 43.70 0.74 4.54
N LEU A 3 42.42 1.02 4.20
CA LEU A 3 41.20 0.72 4.98
C LEU A 3 40.90 -0.79 5.13
N LYS A 4 41.92 -1.64 5.25
CA LYS A 4 41.81 -3.10 5.02
C LYS A 4 41.00 -3.90 6.05
N THR A 5 40.38 -3.27 7.05
CA THR A 5 39.50 -4.00 7.98
C THR A 5 38.38 -3.09 8.53
N ILE A 6 37.47 -2.62 7.68
CA ILE A 6 36.20 -2.06 8.14
C ILE A 6 35.24 -3.22 8.41
N GLN A 7 34.72 -3.32 9.63
CA GLN A 7 33.74 -4.33 10.02
C GLN A 7 32.39 -3.70 10.40
N PRO A 8 31.27 -4.42 10.25
CA PRO A 8 29.98 -3.96 10.74
C PRO A 8 30.04 -3.71 12.25
N SER A 9 29.49 -2.58 12.68
CA SER A 9 29.38 -2.25 14.11
C SER A 9 28.34 -3.14 14.79
N GLU A 10 27.27 -3.47 14.06
CA GLU A 10 26.17 -4.33 14.50
C GLU A 10 25.45 -4.92 13.28
N TYR A 11 24.57 -5.89 13.52
CA TYR A 11 23.60 -6.34 12.54
C TYR A 11 22.21 -5.89 12.98
N TYR A 12 21.47 -5.24 12.10
CA TYR A 12 20.16 -4.69 12.43
C TYR A 12 19.16 -5.81 12.79
N ASP A 13 18.41 -5.64 13.88
CA ASP A 13 17.38 -6.57 14.38
C ASP A 13 17.93 -7.99 14.66
N GLN A 14 19.17 -8.10 15.15
CA GLN A 14 19.85 -9.37 15.42
C GLN A 14 19.06 -10.31 16.33
N ASP A 15 18.30 -9.75 17.29
CA ASP A 15 17.41 -10.51 18.19
C ASP A 15 16.29 -11.26 17.46
N TYR A 16 16.03 -10.92 16.19
CA TYR A 16 14.98 -11.49 15.34
C TYR A 16 15.56 -12.03 14.02
N ASP A 17 16.76 -12.60 14.08
CA ASP A 17 17.52 -13.16 12.96
C ASP A 17 17.89 -12.13 11.86
N GLY A 18 17.88 -10.84 12.20
CA GLY A 18 18.29 -9.78 11.29
C GLY A 18 19.79 -9.85 10.98
N ARG A 19 20.14 -9.72 9.70
CA ARG A 19 21.53 -9.79 9.22
C ARG A 19 21.91 -8.65 8.27
N ILE A 20 21.21 -7.52 8.31
CA ILE A 20 21.65 -6.34 7.54
C ILE A 20 22.80 -5.68 8.31
N PRO A 21 24.01 -5.59 7.72
CA PRO A 21 25.14 -4.96 8.36
C PRO A 21 24.89 -3.46 8.57
N VAL A 22 25.25 -2.96 9.75
CA VAL A 22 25.21 -1.54 10.08
C VAL A 22 26.63 -1.06 10.34
N PHE A 23 27.06 -0.04 9.60
CA PHE A 23 28.37 0.59 9.75
C PHE A 23 28.23 1.97 10.39
N ARG A 24 29.15 2.28 11.32
CA ARG A 24 29.28 3.58 11.98
C ARG A 24 30.72 4.10 11.77
N PRO A 25 31.07 4.55 10.55
CA PRO A 25 32.43 4.98 10.26
C PRO A 25 32.86 6.15 11.13
N THR A 26 34.16 6.24 11.38
CA THR A 26 34.82 7.47 11.83
C THR A 26 34.89 8.48 10.68
N MET A 27 35.17 9.76 10.96
CA MET A 27 35.33 10.75 9.88
C MET A 27 36.44 10.40 8.90
N ALA A 28 37.54 9.80 9.37
CA ALA A 28 38.64 9.38 8.50
C ALA A 28 38.23 8.26 7.54
N GLU A 29 37.42 7.30 8.01
CA GLU A 29 36.85 6.24 7.17
C GLU A 29 35.75 6.77 6.25
N PHE A 30 35.03 7.82 6.67
CA PHE A 30 33.93 8.42 5.92
C PHE A 30 34.41 9.45 4.87
N GLU A 31 35.67 9.87 4.89
CA GLU A 31 36.18 10.88 3.96
C GLU A 31 36.23 10.37 2.52
N ASP A 32 36.75 9.14 2.34
CA ASP A 32 36.89 8.48 1.04
C ASP A 32 35.75 7.48 0.83
N PHE A 33 34.73 7.91 0.09
CA PHE A 33 33.57 7.08 -0.25
C PHE A 33 33.98 5.81 -1.01
N TYR A 34 34.83 5.93 -2.02
CA TYR A 34 35.18 4.82 -2.90
C TYR A 34 35.94 3.73 -2.13
N ALA A 35 36.95 4.11 -1.36
CA ALA A 35 37.73 3.18 -0.55
C ALA A 35 36.91 2.55 0.60
N PHE A 36 35.98 3.31 1.19
CA PHE A 36 35.04 2.76 2.17
C PHE A 36 34.15 1.69 1.54
N MET A 37 33.61 1.96 0.35
CA MET A 37 32.73 1.04 -0.37
C MET A 37 33.46 -0.24 -0.79
N GLU A 38 34.71 -0.15 -1.25
CA GLU A 38 35.53 -1.33 -1.53
C GLU A 38 35.76 -2.19 -0.28
N ALA A 39 35.99 -1.56 0.88
CA ALA A 39 36.23 -2.28 2.13
C ALA A 39 35.00 -3.07 2.62
N ILE A 40 33.79 -2.60 2.35
CA ILE A 40 32.54 -3.24 2.79
C ILE A 40 31.84 -4.09 1.72
N ASP A 41 32.42 -4.17 0.52
CA ASP A 41 31.78 -4.76 -0.67
C ASP A 41 31.35 -6.23 -0.47
N SER A 42 32.18 -7.02 0.22
CA SER A 42 31.87 -8.42 0.53
C SER A 42 30.64 -8.58 1.42
N TYR A 43 30.54 -7.78 2.49
CA TYR A 43 29.38 -7.76 3.38
C TYR A 43 28.11 -7.34 2.64
N GLY A 44 28.23 -6.32 1.80
CA GLY A 44 27.12 -5.82 1.00
C GLY A 44 26.61 -6.81 -0.03
N LYS A 45 27.50 -7.50 -0.75
CA LYS A 45 27.14 -8.55 -1.71
C LYS A 45 26.46 -9.76 -1.04
N GLU A 46 26.88 -10.13 0.17
CA GLU A 46 26.22 -11.21 0.92
C GLU A 46 24.81 -10.82 1.37
N ALA A 47 24.65 -9.62 1.94
CA ALA A 47 23.38 -9.16 2.49
C ALA A 47 22.42 -8.55 1.44
N GLY A 48 22.93 -8.11 0.29
CA GLY A 48 22.23 -7.35 -0.74
C GLY A 48 22.08 -5.85 -0.43
N ILE A 49 22.11 -5.49 0.86
CA ILE A 49 21.96 -4.11 1.34
C ILE A 49 22.76 -3.92 2.63
N VAL A 50 23.22 -2.69 2.88
CA VAL A 50 23.80 -2.28 4.16
C VAL A 50 23.23 -0.94 4.61
N LYS A 51 23.36 -0.67 5.89
CA LYS A 51 23.05 0.61 6.51
C LYS A 51 24.34 1.31 6.94
N VAL A 52 24.47 2.59 6.65
CA VAL A 52 25.59 3.41 7.11
C VAL A 52 25.05 4.60 7.89
N ILE A 53 25.47 4.70 9.16
CA ILE A 53 25.12 5.81 10.03
C ILE A 53 26.33 6.74 10.04
N PRO A 54 26.24 7.94 9.41
CA PRO A 54 27.39 8.80 9.24
C PRO A 54 27.90 9.35 10.58
N PRO A 55 29.15 9.81 10.64
CA PRO A 55 29.69 10.48 11.82
C PRO A 55 28.83 11.69 12.20
N LYS A 56 28.52 11.86 13.49
CA LYS A 56 27.70 12.99 13.97
C LYS A 56 28.28 14.35 13.57
N GLU A 57 29.60 14.46 13.56
CA GLU A 57 30.29 15.69 13.17
C GLU A 57 30.15 16.03 11.68
N TRP A 58 29.88 15.06 10.80
CA TRP A 58 29.51 15.32 9.41
C TRP A 58 28.07 15.84 9.34
N THR A 59 27.13 15.14 9.98
CA THR A 59 25.70 15.53 9.99
C THR A 59 25.48 16.93 10.55
N LEU A 60 26.18 17.28 11.65
CA LEU A 60 26.09 18.62 12.27
C LEU A 60 26.72 19.73 11.42
N LYS A 61 27.62 19.40 10.48
CA LYS A 61 28.26 20.37 9.57
C LYS A 61 27.44 20.58 8.29
N LEU A 62 26.39 19.79 8.04
CA LEU A 62 25.58 19.94 6.85
C LEU A 62 24.90 21.32 6.82
N PRO A 63 24.90 22.01 5.67
CA PRO A 63 24.21 23.28 5.53
C PRO A 63 22.69 23.09 5.61
N SER A 64 21.98 24.13 6.06
CA SER A 64 20.51 24.11 6.06
C SER A 64 19.98 24.07 4.63
N ILE A 65 19.09 23.12 4.37
CA ILE A 65 18.43 22.90 3.08
C ILE A 65 17.13 23.71 2.92
N ASN A 66 16.72 24.49 3.94
CA ASN A 66 15.42 25.18 3.96
C ASN A 66 15.20 26.06 2.72
N LYS A 67 16.21 26.83 2.31
CA LYS A 67 16.12 27.71 1.13
C LYS A 67 15.99 26.94 -0.18
N GLN A 68 16.66 25.80 -0.31
CA GLN A 68 16.54 24.94 -1.50
C GLN A 68 15.12 24.37 -1.58
N LEU A 69 14.58 23.94 -0.43
CA LEU A 69 13.24 23.35 -0.33
C LEU A 69 12.11 24.33 -0.68
N GLU A 70 12.27 25.64 -0.47
CA GLU A 70 11.27 26.65 -0.88
C GLU A 70 11.02 26.65 -2.39
N GLN A 71 12.00 26.20 -3.18
CA GLN A 71 11.91 26.12 -4.64
C GLN A 71 11.42 24.74 -5.11
N VAL A 72 11.49 23.72 -4.27
CA VAL A 72 11.07 22.37 -4.63
C VAL A 72 9.56 22.31 -4.86
N ARG A 73 9.18 21.58 -5.90
CA ARG A 73 7.78 21.27 -6.24
C ARG A 73 7.65 19.77 -6.46
N VAL A 74 6.71 19.14 -5.77
CA VAL A 74 6.33 17.76 -6.08
C VAL A 74 5.52 17.78 -7.37
N ARG A 75 6.22 17.59 -8.49
CA ARG A 75 5.64 17.54 -9.83
C ARG A 75 5.24 16.10 -10.13
N ASN A 76 4.12 15.95 -10.83
CA ASN A 76 3.69 14.64 -11.34
C ASN A 76 3.64 13.50 -10.30
N PRO A 77 3.11 13.72 -9.08
CA PRO A 77 3.08 12.64 -8.08
C PRO A 77 2.28 11.44 -8.58
N ILE A 78 2.72 10.24 -8.24
CA ILE A 78 2.07 8.99 -8.63
C ILE A 78 1.11 8.54 -7.54
N ILE A 79 -0.11 8.16 -7.91
CA ILE A 79 -0.98 7.35 -7.05
C ILE A 79 -0.62 5.89 -7.25
N GLN A 80 -0.36 5.18 -6.16
CA GLN A 80 -0.01 3.77 -6.18
C GLN A 80 -1.25 2.92 -5.95
N HIS A 81 -1.78 2.38 -7.05
CA HIS A 81 -2.87 1.42 -7.03
C HIS A 81 -2.30 0.03 -6.74
N ILE A 82 -2.41 -0.41 -5.49
CA ILE A 82 -1.94 -1.74 -5.08
C ILE A 82 -3.14 -2.69 -4.97
N ILE A 83 -3.09 -3.77 -5.74
CA ILE A 83 -4.10 -4.82 -5.79
C ILE A 83 -3.47 -6.17 -5.47
N GLY A 84 -4.21 -7.05 -4.80
CA GLY A 84 -3.71 -8.37 -4.41
C GLY A 84 -4.20 -8.80 -3.04
N CYS A 85 -3.74 -9.95 -2.57
CA CYS A 85 -4.12 -10.50 -1.28
C CYS A 85 -3.09 -11.52 -0.79
N GLN A 86 -3.19 -11.90 0.49
CA GLN A 86 -2.36 -12.96 1.10
C GLN A 86 -0.85 -12.77 0.92
N GLY A 87 -0.37 -11.52 0.95
CA GLY A 87 1.05 -11.23 0.82
C GLY A 87 1.55 -11.12 -0.62
N ILE A 88 0.70 -11.28 -1.64
CA ILE A 88 1.06 -11.16 -3.05
C ILE A 88 0.27 -10.00 -3.64
N TYR A 89 0.96 -8.97 -4.12
CA TYR A 89 0.34 -7.79 -4.68
C TYR A 89 1.04 -7.30 -5.93
N GLN A 90 0.29 -6.61 -6.77
CA GLN A 90 0.77 -5.88 -7.92
C GLN A 90 0.41 -4.40 -7.76
N GLN A 91 1.39 -3.54 -8.04
CA GLN A 91 1.27 -2.09 -8.03
C GLN A 91 1.11 -1.57 -9.46
N THR A 92 0.26 -0.56 -9.62
CA THR A 92 0.17 0.25 -10.84
C THR A 92 0.25 1.72 -10.45
N ASN A 93 1.16 2.45 -11.09
CA ASN A 93 1.37 3.87 -10.83
C ASN A 93 0.49 4.70 -11.78
N VAL A 94 -0.28 5.62 -11.23
CA VAL A 94 -1.09 6.59 -12.00
C VAL A 94 -0.59 7.99 -11.70
N GLU A 95 0.11 8.57 -12.67
CA GLU A 95 0.65 9.93 -12.58
C GLU A 95 -0.47 10.97 -12.47
N LYS A 96 -0.27 11.96 -11.60
CA LYS A 96 -1.19 13.09 -11.45
C LYS A 96 -0.54 14.37 -11.94
N ARG A 97 -1.22 15.04 -12.86
CA ARG A 97 -0.79 16.33 -13.42
C ARG A 97 -0.77 17.49 -12.42
N ARG A 98 -1.36 17.33 -11.23
CA ARG A 98 -1.42 18.40 -10.22
C ARG A 98 -0.07 18.48 -9.51
N PRO A 99 0.67 19.60 -9.61
CA PRO A 99 1.86 19.82 -8.80
C PRO A 99 1.48 20.29 -7.39
N TYR A 100 2.40 20.10 -6.45
CA TYR A 100 2.27 20.58 -5.08
C TYR A 100 3.54 21.33 -4.66
N THR A 101 3.38 22.41 -3.89
CA THR A 101 4.49 22.93 -3.08
C THR A 101 4.78 21.95 -1.94
N LEU A 102 5.96 22.02 -1.32
CA LEU A 102 6.25 21.15 -0.18
C LEU A 102 5.30 21.37 1.01
N ALA A 103 4.88 22.60 1.27
CA ALA A 103 3.89 22.89 2.30
C ALA A 103 2.54 22.24 2.01
N GLN A 104 2.08 22.27 0.75
CA GLN A 104 0.84 21.61 0.34
C GLN A 104 0.96 20.08 0.42
N TRP A 105 2.11 19.51 0.02
CA TRP A 105 2.37 18.08 0.11
C TRP A 105 2.45 17.60 1.55
N HIS A 106 3.13 18.33 2.43
CA HIS A 106 3.15 18.05 3.86
C HIS A 106 1.74 18.07 4.46
N ALA A 107 0.94 19.11 4.18
CA ALA A 107 -0.44 19.20 4.66
C ALA A 107 -1.31 18.03 4.16
N LEU A 108 -1.09 17.57 2.92
CA LEU A 108 -1.73 16.38 2.37
C LEU A 108 -1.34 15.11 3.12
N CYS A 109 -0.06 14.95 3.48
CA CYS A 109 0.42 13.81 4.26
C CYS A 109 -0.18 13.76 5.68
N GLN A 110 -0.62 14.88 6.23
CA GLN A 110 -1.26 14.95 7.55
C GLN A 110 -2.76 14.60 7.52
N GLN A 111 -3.36 14.41 6.33
CA GLN A 111 -4.78 14.03 6.22
C GLN A 111 -5.00 12.59 6.69
N THR A 112 -6.24 12.28 7.13
CA THR A 112 -6.60 10.98 7.71
C THR A 112 -6.27 9.78 6.84
N ASP A 113 -6.30 9.98 5.53
CA ASP A 113 -6.10 8.92 4.54
C ASP A 113 -4.61 8.70 4.22
N HIS A 114 -3.74 9.65 4.58
CA HIS A 114 -2.33 9.71 4.20
C HIS A 114 -1.35 9.77 5.39
N LYS A 115 -1.86 9.90 6.61
CA LYS A 115 -1.05 9.87 7.83
C LYS A 115 -0.92 8.45 8.40
N PRO A 116 0.16 8.14 9.13
CA PRO A 116 0.27 6.87 9.84
C PRO A 116 -0.84 6.73 10.91
N PRO A 117 -1.25 5.49 11.23
CA PRO A 117 -2.24 5.23 12.26
C PRO A 117 -1.72 5.66 13.64
N ASP A 118 -2.60 6.23 14.46
CA ASP A 118 -2.29 6.53 15.86
C ASP A 118 -2.44 5.26 16.71
N LEU A 119 -1.33 4.73 17.19
CA LEU A 119 -1.27 3.52 18.02
C LEU A 119 -1.35 3.81 19.51
N THR A 120 -1.27 5.08 19.91
CA THR A 120 -1.25 5.48 21.33
C THR A 120 -2.62 5.39 21.99
N THR A 121 -3.69 5.51 21.20
CA THR A 121 -5.09 5.41 21.68
C THR A 121 -5.57 3.98 21.93
N THR A 122 -4.77 2.95 21.65
CA THR A 122 -5.18 1.53 21.75
C THR A 122 -4.65 0.78 22.99
N ARG A 123 -3.91 1.44 23.89
CA ARG A 123 -3.36 0.82 25.13
C ARG A 123 -4.15 1.10 26.42
N THR A 124 -5.40 1.56 26.36
CA THR A 124 -6.36 1.37 27.48
C THR A 124 -7.12 0.08 27.27
N SER A 125 -6.55 -0.99 27.80
CA SER A 125 -7.11 -2.33 27.90
C SER A 125 -8.57 -2.31 28.38
N GLN A 126 -9.51 -2.66 27.48
CA GLN A 126 -10.68 -3.44 27.89
C GLN A 126 -10.17 -4.82 28.31
N SER A 127 -9.73 -4.93 29.58
CA SER A 127 -9.62 -6.21 30.24
C SER A 127 -11.05 -6.72 30.47
N VAL A 128 -11.50 -7.60 29.59
CA VAL A 128 -12.70 -8.42 29.84
C VAL A 128 -12.33 -9.45 30.91
N SER A 129 -12.21 -8.98 32.15
CA SER A 129 -12.17 -9.85 33.31
C SER A 129 -13.60 -10.32 33.59
N ARG A 130 -13.90 -11.55 33.19
CA ARG A 130 -15.07 -12.30 33.68
C ARG A 130 -14.94 -12.42 35.20
N LYS A 131 -15.56 -11.50 35.96
CA LYS A 131 -15.75 -11.66 37.41
C LYS A 131 -17.16 -12.16 37.71
N ARG A 132 -17.24 -13.43 38.12
CA ARG A 132 -18.33 -13.95 38.97
C ARG A 132 -18.41 -13.04 40.21
N ARG A 133 -19.54 -12.36 40.42
CA ARG A 133 -19.82 -11.59 41.63
C ARG A 133 -20.19 -12.56 42.76
N ARG A 134 -19.39 -12.59 43.83
CA ARG A 134 -19.87 -12.88 45.19
C ARG A 134 -20.07 -11.53 45.88
N SER A 135 -21.26 -11.34 46.42
CA SER A 135 -21.70 -10.21 47.22
C SER A 135 -21.11 -10.24 48.63
N ASN A 136 -20.76 -9.07 49.18
CA ASN A 136 -21.14 -8.69 50.54
C ASN A 136 -20.93 -7.18 50.80
N PRO A 137 -21.62 -6.60 51.81
CA PRO A 137 -22.11 -5.22 51.76
C PRO A 137 -21.57 -4.26 52.84
N SER A 138 -21.84 -2.97 52.60
CA SER A 138 -22.13 -1.87 53.54
C SER A 138 -21.04 -1.34 54.49
N GLN A 139 -20.83 0.01 54.48
CA GLN A 139 -20.94 0.96 55.62
C GLN A 139 -20.39 2.39 55.26
N PRO A 140 -20.72 3.45 56.03
CA PRO A 140 -21.21 4.76 55.51
C PRO A 140 -20.29 6.01 55.65
N LEU A 141 -20.79 7.14 55.10
CA LEU A 141 -20.30 8.54 55.08
C LEU A 141 -20.09 9.19 56.48
N PRO A 142 -19.32 10.30 56.61
CA PRO A 142 -19.90 11.68 56.58
C PRO A 142 -18.90 12.76 56.08
N ASP A 143 -19.16 14.08 56.04
CA ASP A 143 -20.28 14.97 55.71
C ASP A 143 -19.73 16.40 55.98
N GLN A 144 -20.01 17.38 55.11
CA GLN A 144 -20.03 18.86 55.36
C GLN A 144 -20.11 19.56 53.99
N GLN A 145 -21.33 19.81 53.49
CA GLN A 145 -22.10 21.05 53.67
C GLN A 145 -21.35 22.30 53.19
N GLN A 146 -21.67 22.75 51.97
CA GLN A 146 -22.72 23.74 51.68
C GLN A 146 -22.26 25.17 51.95
N GLN A 147 -22.14 25.94 50.87
CA GLN A 147 -22.76 27.25 50.85
C GLN A 147 -23.27 27.58 49.44
N GLN A 148 -24.60 27.70 49.40
CA GLN A 148 -25.39 28.69 48.66
C GLN A 148 -25.15 28.77 47.15
N GLN A 149 -25.97 28.09 46.34
CA GLN A 149 -27.29 28.56 45.92
C GLN A 149 -27.32 30.03 45.47
N GLN A 150 -27.71 30.14 44.20
CA GLN A 150 -28.57 31.17 43.64
C GLN A 150 -27.92 32.53 43.37
N GLU A 151 -27.56 32.73 42.10
CA GLU A 151 -28.27 33.74 41.32
C GLU A 151 -28.65 33.19 39.93
N ARG A 152 -29.97 33.09 39.71
CA ARG A 152 -30.69 33.43 38.45
C ARG A 152 -30.15 32.74 37.19
N GLN A 153 -30.61 31.56 36.79
CA GLN A 153 -31.94 31.31 36.23
C GLN A 153 -32.53 32.46 35.39
N GLN A 154 -32.78 32.10 34.12
CA GLN A 154 -33.81 32.63 33.20
C GLN A 154 -33.43 33.85 32.37
N GLN A 155 -33.70 33.92 31.06
CA GLN A 155 -34.41 33.03 30.12
C GLN A 155 -34.08 33.59 28.70
N ASN A 156 -33.64 32.81 27.72
CA ASN A 156 -34.38 31.84 26.87
C ASN A 156 -34.90 32.48 25.56
N GLN A 157 -34.86 31.68 24.47
CA GLN A 157 -35.72 31.76 23.26
C GLN A 157 -35.31 32.75 22.14
N GLN A 158 -35.38 32.48 20.82
CA GLN A 158 -36.12 31.46 20.04
C GLN A 158 -35.68 31.44 18.53
N LYS A 159 -35.68 30.23 17.92
CA LYS A 159 -36.07 29.79 16.51
C LYS A 159 -35.47 30.50 15.27
N GLY A 160 -34.95 29.85 14.20
CA GLY A 160 -35.49 28.81 13.28
C GLY A 160 -36.30 29.45 12.11
N PRO A 161 -36.57 28.87 10.91
CA PRO A 161 -36.04 27.70 10.19
C PRO A 161 -35.80 27.94 8.64
N SER A 162 -35.55 26.84 7.90
CA SER A 162 -35.20 26.68 6.48
C SER A 162 -36.33 26.12 5.56
N ARG A 163 -36.16 26.27 4.21
CA ARG A 163 -36.38 25.33 3.04
C ARG A 163 -37.26 25.87 1.88
N PRO A 164 -37.24 25.33 0.61
CA PRO A 164 -36.75 24.02 0.06
C PRO A 164 -35.91 24.07 -1.28
N PRO A 165 -35.49 22.93 -1.88
CA PRO A 165 -34.59 22.82 -3.07
C PRO A 165 -35.34 22.43 -4.38
N PRO A 166 -34.74 22.45 -5.61
CA PRO A 166 -34.15 21.21 -6.16
C PRO A 166 -33.04 21.29 -7.26
N SER A 167 -32.29 20.18 -7.37
CA SER A 167 -31.68 19.55 -8.58
C SER A 167 -30.42 20.13 -9.25
N ALA A 168 -29.78 19.26 -10.04
CA ALA A 168 -28.34 19.22 -10.32
C ALA A 168 -27.90 19.91 -11.62
N ASN A 169 -26.66 20.39 -11.57
CA ASN A 169 -25.72 20.69 -12.66
C ASN A 169 -26.05 21.84 -13.63
N THR A 170 -25.42 23.01 -13.41
CA THR A 170 -24.65 23.78 -14.42
C THR A 170 -23.91 24.96 -13.76
N ARG A 171 -22.83 25.42 -14.40
CA ARG A 171 -21.88 26.47 -13.98
C ARG A 171 -22.55 27.84 -13.77
N SER A 172 -22.19 28.60 -12.71
CA SER A 172 -21.69 30.01 -12.77
C SER A 172 -21.73 30.77 -11.42
N ARG A 173 -20.66 31.57 -11.18
CA ARG A 173 -20.51 32.79 -10.35
C ARG A 173 -21.59 33.17 -9.31
N SER A 174 -21.15 33.39 -8.07
CA SER A 174 -21.08 34.70 -7.39
C SER A 174 -21.31 34.61 -5.87
N SER A 175 -20.70 35.58 -5.19
CA SER A 175 -20.36 35.63 -3.77
C SER A 175 -21.34 36.46 -2.95
N ARG A 176 -21.57 36.10 -1.67
CA ARG A 176 -21.77 37.09 -0.58
C ARG A 176 -21.61 36.46 0.81
N SER A 177 -20.85 37.18 1.64
CA SER A 177 -20.52 36.95 3.05
C SER A 177 -21.64 37.47 3.92
N ILE A 178 -21.75 36.94 5.15
CA ILE A 178 -21.83 37.77 6.36
C ILE A 178 -20.96 37.12 7.46
N ARG A 179 -20.00 37.90 7.96
CA ARG A 179 -19.25 37.67 9.21
C ARG A 179 -20.18 37.93 10.40
N THR A 180 -20.08 37.14 11.46
CA THR A 180 -20.02 37.68 12.83
C THR A 180 -19.18 36.77 13.73
N VAL A 181 -18.32 37.45 14.47
CA VAL A 181 -17.26 36.99 15.36
C VAL A 181 -17.85 36.81 16.77
N ASN A 182 -17.42 35.80 17.53
CA ASN A 182 -16.97 35.98 18.91
C ASN A 182 -16.26 34.72 19.46
N SER A 183 -14.99 34.95 19.78
CA SER A 183 -13.95 34.16 20.44
C SER A 183 -14.23 33.92 21.93
N ILE A 184 -13.63 32.91 22.60
CA ILE A 184 -12.39 32.96 23.46
C ILE A 184 -12.15 31.51 24.04
N PRO A 185 -10.92 31.04 24.39
CA PRO A 185 -9.98 30.23 23.58
C PRO A 185 -9.74 28.81 24.18
N PRO A 186 -8.71 28.06 23.73
CA PRO A 186 -7.91 27.32 24.72
C PRO A 186 -6.38 27.47 24.56
N ALA A 187 -5.74 27.19 25.69
CA ALA A 187 -4.34 27.23 26.07
C ALA A 187 -3.23 27.04 25.02
N ASN A 188 -2.27 27.95 25.09
CA ASN A 188 -0.82 27.86 24.87
C ASN A 188 -0.30 26.69 24.00
N ASN A 189 -0.16 26.97 22.70
CA ASN A 189 0.95 26.48 21.90
C ASN A 189 1.75 27.71 21.43
N ILE A 190 3.05 27.70 21.67
CA ILE A 190 3.99 28.72 21.20
C ILE A 190 4.10 28.56 19.69
N TYR A 191 3.29 29.32 18.94
CA TYR A 191 3.47 29.52 17.50
C TYR A 191 4.22 30.83 17.30
N LEU A 192 5.34 30.76 16.57
CA LEU A 192 6.01 31.93 16.00
C LEU A 192 4.99 32.78 15.22
N HIS A 193 4.97 34.08 15.53
CA HIS A 193 4.01 35.06 15.01
C HIS A 193 3.97 35.13 13.48
N THR A 194 2.92 34.58 12.87
CA THR A 194 2.47 35.00 11.53
C THR A 194 1.68 36.31 11.62
N PRO A 195 1.92 37.31 10.75
CA PRO A 195 1.04 38.47 10.65
C PRO A 195 -0.36 38.03 10.18
N PRO A 196 -1.44 38.68 10.65
CA PRO A 196 -2.80 38.29 10.29
C PRO A 196 -3.05 38.54 8.79
N PRO A 197 -3.74 37.62 8.10
CA PRO A 197 -4.08 37.80 6.70
C PRO A 197 -5.03 38.99 6.50
N SER A 198 -4.79 39.75 5.43
CA SER A 198 -5.54 40.95 5.05
C SER A 198 -7.06 40.70 4.94
N PRO A 199 -7.95 41.70 5.17
CA PRO A 199 -9.38 41.50 5.43
C PRO A 199 -10.24 40.87 4.32
N ASP A 200 -9.70 40.64 3.12
CA ASP A 200 -10.46 40.25 1.91
C ASP A 200 -10.65 38.74 1.68
N ILE A 201 -10.15 37.85 2.55
CA ILE A 201 -10.11 36.40 2.29
C ILE A 201 -11.43 35.64 2.60
N LEU A 202 -12.46 36.28 3.18
CA LEU A 202 -13.64 35.57 3.73
C LEU A 202 -14.79 35.23 2.75
N LYS A 203 -14.54 35.19 1.44
CA LYS A 203 -15.55 34.79 0.43
C LYS A 203 -15.02 33.85 -0.65
N ARG A 204 -13.93 33.13 -0.40
CA ARG A 204 -13.32 32.29 -1.43
C ARG A 204 -13.99 30.92 -1.47
N THR A 205 -14.43 30.51 -2.66
CA THR A 205 -14.95 29.18 -2.92
C THR A 205 -13.84 28.14 -2.88
N LYS A 206 -14.16 26.87 -2.58
CA LYS A 206 -13.18 25.76 -2.61
C LYS A 206 -12.44 25.66 -3.94
N ARG A 207 -13.11 26.00 -5.06
CA ARG A 207 -12.50 26.01 -6.40
C ARG A 207 -11.48 27.14 -6.56
N GLU A 208 -11.74 28.32 -6.03
CA GLU A 208 -10.80 29.45 -6.08
C GLU A 208 -9.58 29.19 -5.19
N ILE A 209 -9.76 28.56 -4.03
CA ILE A 209 -8.63 28.18 -3.17
C ILE A 209 -7.76 27.15 -3.90
N GLN A 210 -8.38 26.11 -4.47
CA GLN A 210 -7.67 25.08 -5.21
C GLN A 210 -6.96 25.63 -6.46
N ALA A 211 -7.56 26.61 -7.14
CA ALA A 211 -6.94 27.25 -8.30
C ALA A 211 -5.68 28.04 -7.91
N ASP A 212 -5.72 28.79 -6.81
CA ASP A 212 -4.54 29.50 -6.31
C ASP A 212 -3.46 28.55 -5.80
N GLU A 213 -3.84 27.48 -5.09
CA GLU A 213 -2.88 26.45 -4.66
C GLU A 213 -2.14 25.86 -5.86
N ILE A 214 -2.87 25.56 -6.95
CA ILE A 214 -2.29 25.05 -8.20
C ILE A 214 -1.41 26.13 -8.84
N ALA A 215 -1.86 27.38 -8.93
CA ALA A 215 -1.08 28.47 -9.50
C ALA A 215 0.23 28.70 -8.72
N GLN A 216 0.19 28.64 -7.40
CA GLN A 216 1.36 28.76 -6.54
C GLN A 216 2.33 27.59 -6.75
N ALA A 217 1.82 26.35 -6.87
CA ALA A 217 2.64 25.18 -7.15
C ALA A 217 3.24 25.19 -8.57
N GLN A 218 2.61 25.87 -9.52
CA GLN A 218 3.11 26.10 -10.88
C GLN A 218 4.06 27.29 -10.97
N SER A 219 4.02 28.22 -10.01
CA SER A 219 4.95 29.34 -9.95
C SER A 219 6.36 28.87 -9.55
N ASN A 220 7.36 29.55 -10.12
CA ASN A 220 8.77 29.42 -9.77
C ASN A 220 9.16 30.29 -8.56
N ASP A 221 8.24 31.07 -8.01
CA ASP A 221 8.52 31.90 -6.83
C ASP A 221 8.85 31.02 -5.62
N PRO A 222 9.86 31.35 -4.81
CA PRO A 222 10.13 30.64 -3.56
C PRO A 222 8.90 30.66 -2.65
N VAL A 223 8.49 29.49 -2.14
CA VAL A 223 7.36 29.36 -1.23
C VAL A 223 7.91 28.98 0.15
N PRO A 224 7.75 29.85 1.17
CA PRO A 224 8.26 29.57 2.52
C PRO A 224 7.76 28.24 3.08
N LEU A 225 8.64 27.53 3.75
CA LEU A 225 8.26 26.34 4.52
C LEU A 225 7.42 26.79 5.72
N MET A 226 6.16 26.35 5.78
CA MET A 226 5.23 26.68 6.87
C MET A 226 5.12 25.55 7.91
N PHE A 227 6.11 24.67 7.98
CA PHE A 227 6.15 23.52 8.88
C PHE A 227 7.60 23.18 9.25
N ASP A 228 7.77 22.48 10.36
CA ASP A 228 9.07 21.98 10.81
C ASP A 228 9.41 20.68 10.07
N LEU A 229 10.55 20.66 9.38
CA LEU A 229 11.05 19.49 8.64
C LEU A 229 11.36 18.32 9.57
N HIS A 230 11.83 18.64 10.78
CA HIS A 230 12.23 17.69 11.82
C HIS A 230 11.15 17.54 12.90
N GLY A 231 9.94 18.03 12.63
CA GLY A 231 8.82 18.05 13.57
C GLY A 231 8.16 16.69 13.78
N HIS A 232 8.63 15.62 13.12
CA HIS A 232 8.18 14.26 13.44
C HIS A 232 8.76 13.84 14.78
N ASN A 233 7.96 13.12 15.57
CA ASN A 233 8.44 12.61 16.85
C ASN A 233 9.36 11.41 16.60
N GLU A 234 10.65 11.64 16.38
CA GLU A 234 11.65 10.58 16.16
C GLU A 234 11.62 9.52 17.27
N HIS A 235 11.42 9.94 18.51
CA HIS A 235 11.31 9.04 19.67
C HIS A 235 10.09 8.11 19.63
N LEU A 236 9.08 8.42 18.80
CA LEU A 236 7.94 7.53 18.56
C LEU A 236 8.36 6.28 17.77
N TYR A 237 9.34 6.40 16.86
CA TYR A 237 9.76 5.33 15.94
C TYR A 237 10.72 4.33 16.60
N THR A 238 10.32 3.78 17.75
CA THR A 238 11.03 2.66 18.36
C THR A 238 10.89 1.39 17.50
N SER A 239 11.78 0.42 17.68
CA SER A 239 11.72 -0.87 16.97
C SER A 239 10.34 -1.54 17.09
N ASP A 240 9.75 -1.54 18.29
CA ASP A 240 8.42 -2.10 18.54
C ASP A 240 7.31 -1.35 17.80
N TYR A 241 7.39 -0.01 17.76
CA TYR A 241 6.41 0.82 17.05
C TYR A 241 6.49 0.56 15.53
N CYS A 242 7.70 0.51 14.97
CA CYS A 242 7.93 0.20 13.57
C CYS A 242 7.41 -1.20 13.20
N LYS A 243 7.61 -2.21 14.05
CA LYS A 243 7.06 -3.56 13.87
C LYS A 243 5.53 -3.59 13.87
N GLU A 244 4.89 -2.79 14.71
CA GLU A 244 3.43 -2.69 14.69
C GLU A 244 2.92 -1.96 13.43
N LEU A 245 3.62 -0.90 13.01
CA LEU A 245 3.34 -0.24 11.73
C LEU A 245 3.52 -1.20 10.54
N GLU A 246 4.53 -2.07 10.54
CA GLU A 246 4.70 -3.12 9.53
C GLU A 246 3.48 -4.05 9.46
N ARG A 247 2.98 -4.52 10.61
CA ARG A 247 1.76 -5.35 10.65
C ARG A 247 0.57 -4.62 10.04
N ILE A 248 0.39 -3.35 10.38
CA ILE A 248 -0.72 -2.53 9.87
C ILE A 248 -0.56 -2.25 8.38
N TYR A 249 0.67 -1.96 7.92
CA TYR A 249 1.00 -1.76 6.52
C TYR A 249 0.56 -2.97 5.69
N TRP A 250 1.02 -4.18 6.03
CA TRP A 250 0.68 -5.38 5.28
C TRP A 250 -0.80 -5.75 5.36
N ARG A 251 -1.43 -5.55 6.54
CA ARG A 251 -2.87 -5.78 6.71
C ARG A 251 -3.72 -4.83 5.86
N ASN A 252 -3.28 -3.58 5.72
CA ASN A 252 -4.08 -2.51 5.15
C ASN A 252 -3.60 -2.02 3.78
N LEU A 253 -2.66 -2.72 3.15
CA LEU A 253 -1.96 -2.27 1.94
C LEU A 253 -2.94 -1.84 0.82
N THR A 254 -4.05 -2.54 0.63
CA THR A 254 -4.99 -2.33 -0.48
C THR A 254 -6.15 -1.36 -0.21
N PHE A 255 -6.38 -0.88 1.02
CA PHE A 255 -7.58 -0.06 1.32
C PHE A 255 -7.48 1.39 0.82
N THR A 256 -6.35 2.03 1.08
CA THR A 256 -6.10 3.44 0.71
C THR A 256 -4.87 3.50 -0.17
N GLN A 257 -4.99 4.21 -1.29
CA GLN A 257 -3.92 4.36 -2.26
C GLN A 257 -3.03 5.54 -1.85
N PRO A 258 -1.75 5.30 -1.51
CA PRO A 258 -0.84 6.38 -1.20
C PRO A 258 -0.44 7.13 -2.47
N MET A 259 -0.07 8.40 -2.30
CA MET A 259 0.63 9.16 -3.33
C MET A 259 2.14 9.13 -3.05
N TYR A 260 2.95 9.27 -4.07
CA TYR A 260 4.40 9.32 -3.92
C TYR A 260 4.99 10.35 -4.90
N GLY A 261 5.81 11.27 -4.39
CA GLY A 261 6.61 12.17 -5.23
C GLY A 261 7.94 11.51 -5.53
N ALA A 262 7.98 10.64 -6.54
CA ALA A 262 9.16 9.85 -6.88
C ALA A 262 9.89 10.40 -8.12
N ASP A 263 11.16 10.03 -8.27
CA ASP A 263 11.98 10.25 -9.47
C ASP A 263 12.07 11.73 -9.89
N MET A 264 12.12 12.64 -8.91
CA MET A 264 12.25 14.07 -9.16
C MET A 264 13.71 14.47 -9.26
N SER A 265 14.17 14.87 -10.45
CA SER A 265 15.56 15.33 -10.64
C SER A 265 15.90 16.51 -9.71
N GLY A 266 17.01 16.39 -8.99
CA GLY A 266 17.54 17.45 -8.14
C GLY A 266 18.36 16.90 -6.99
N THR A 267 19.10 17.81 -6.34
CA THR A 267 19.87 17.52 -5.13
C THR A 267 19.57 18.54 -4.05
N LEU A 268 19.58 18.09 -2.79
CA LEU A 268 19.56 18.97 -1.62
C LEU A 268 20.96 19.12 -1.01
N PHE A 269 21.95 18.33 -1.44
CA PHE A 269 23.32 18.56 -1.05
C PHE A 269 23.89 19.80 -1.74
N SER A 270 24.51 20.66 -0.94
CA SER A 270 25.30 21.79 -1.45
C SER A 270 26.64 21.30 -2.00
N ASP A 271 27.18 21.96 -3.02
CA ASP A 271 28.52 21.71 -3.57
C ASP A 271 29.65 21.93 -2.55
N SER A 272 29.34 22.59 -1.41
CA SER A 272 30.26 22.73 -0.27
C SER A 272 30.50 21.41 0.47
N VAL A 273 29.58 20.45 0.39
CA VAL A 273 29.72 19.13 1.03
C VAL A 273 30.62 18.28 0.13
N LYS A 274 31.77 17.84 0.67
CA LYS A 274 32.77 17.08 -0.09
C LYS A 274 32.69 15.57 0.13
N SER A 275 32.53 15.13 1.36
CA SER A 275 32.37 13.70 1.69
C SER A 275 30.93 13.25 1.48
N TRP A 276 30.73 12.15 0.76
CA TRP A 276 29.43 11.46 0.58
C TRP A 276 28.32 12.36 0.03
N ASN A 277 28.69 13.33 -0.80
CA ASN A 277 27.74 14.14 -1.53
C ASN A 277 27.16 13.29 -2.67
N VAL A 278 25.89 12.89 -2.57
CA VAL A 278 25.26 12.00 -3.56
C VAL A 278 25.15 12.62 -4.96
N ASN A 279 25.30 13.95 -5.09
CA ASN A 279 25.38 14.61 -6.39
C ASN A 279 26.77 14.52 -7.04
N HIS A 280 27.82 14.26 -6.25
CA HIS A 280 29.23 14.25 -6.67
C HIS A 280 29.99 13.06 -6.05
N LEU A 281 29.43 11.85 -6.17
CA LEU A 281 30.11 10.65 -5.65
C LEU A 281 31.27 10.26 -6.55
N ASP A 282 32.40 9.94 -5.94
CA ASP A 282 33.51 9.37 -6.68
C ASP A 282 33.19 7.91 -7.06
N ASN A 283 33.14 7.63 -8.35
CA ASN A 283 32.76 6.34 -8.91
C ASN A 283 33.14 6.24 -10.40
N ILE A 284 33.19 5.02 -10.94
CA ILE A 284 33.65 4.81 -12.32
C ILE A 284 32.66 5.31 -13.40
N LEU A 285 31.37 5.48 -13.08
CA LEU A 285 30.37 5.98 -14.05
C LEU A 285 30.59 7.43 -14.44
N ASN A 286 31.38 8.19 -13.67
CA ASN A 286 31.75 9.57 -14.00
C ASN A 286 32.49 9.66 -15.35
N GLN A 287 33.04 8.56 -15.84
CA GLN A 287 33.75 8.47 -17.13
C GLN A 287 32.84 8.28 -18.34
N VAL A 288 31.56 7.93 -18.13
CA VAL A 288 30.60 7.66 -19.22
C VAL A 288 30.35 8.92 -20.06
N GLY A 289 30.64 10.12 -19.53
CA GLY A 289 30.58 11.39 -20.27
C GLY A 289 29.17 11.80 -20.73
N VAL A 290 28.17 10.97 -20.49
CA VAL A 290 26.76 11.15 -20.84
C VAL A 290 25.94 11.20 -19.57
N THR A 291 25.06 12.19 -19.44
CA THR A 291 24.12 12.30 -18.33
C THR A 291 22.99 11.29 -18.50
N LEU A 292 22.86 10.38 -17.53
CA LEU A 292 21.80 9.38 -17.42
C LEU A 292 20.95 9.72 -16.19
N PRO A 293 19.74 10.27 -16.35
CA PRO A 293 18.84 10.63 -15.26
C PRO A 293 18.64 9.48 -14.26
N GLY A 294 18.86 9.74 -12.96
CA GLY A 294 18.74 8.74 -11.90
C GLY A 294 19.94 7.82 -11.73
N VAL A 295 20.75 7.67 -12.78
CA VAL A 295 21.92 6.79 -12.79
C VAL A 295 23.17 7.55 -12.35
N ASN A 296 23.42 8.73 -12.94
CA ASN A 296 24.54 9.60 -12.55
C ASN A 296 24.08 11.01 -12.16
N THR A 297 22.78 11.20 -11.98
CA THR A 297 22.20 12.42 -11.40
C THR A 297 21.17 12.03 -10.35
N PRO A 298 21.16 12.72 -9.19
CA PRO A 298 20.33 12.32 -8.07
C PRO A 298 18.84 12.59 -8.31
N TYR A 299 18.02 11.72 -7.71
CA TYR A 299 16.58 11.87 -7.59
C TYR A 299 16.16 12.13 -6.15
N LEU A 300 15.18 13.01 -6.00
CA LEU A 300 14.47 13.27 -4.76
C LEU A 300 13.18 12.47 -4.70
N TYR A 301 12.89 11.95 -3.51
CA TYR A 301 11.73 11.15 -3.20
C TYR A 301 10.99 11.74 -2.00
N PHE A 302 9.75 12.17 -2.19
CA PHE A 302 8.87 12.68 -1.15
C PHE A 302 7.83 11.64 -0.77
N GLY A 303 8.07 10.95 0.35
CA GLY A 303 7.22 9.89 0.86
C GLY A 303 6.01 10.40 1.64
N MET A 304 5.02 9.53 1.76
CA MET A 304 3.95 9.57 2.75
C MET A 304 3.66 8.17 3.28
N TRP A 305 2.80 8.04 4.29
CA TRP A 305 2.43 6.74 4.85
C TRP A 305 2.00 5.75 3.75
N LYS A 306 2.59 4.54 3.78
CA LYS A 306 2.39 3.43 2.82
C LYS A 306 2.92 3.63 1.41
N SER A 307 3.44 4.80 1.03
CA SER A 307 4.08 4.92 -0.29
C SER A 307 5.20 3.87 -0.39
N THR A 308 5.13 3.03 -1.42
CA THR A 308 5.82 1.73 -1.53
C THR A 308 6.77 1.71 -2.72
N PHE A 309 7.95 1.12 -2.56
CA PHE A 309 8.84 0.75 -3.65
C PHE A 309 8.86 -0.78 -3.76
N PRO A 310 8.32 -1.37 -4.85
CA PRO A 310 8.22 -2.82 -5.01
C PRO A 310 9.58 -3.52 -5.12
N TRP A 311 9.58 -4.87 -5.14
CA TRP A 311 10.80 -5.65 -5.25
C TRP A 311 11.51 -5.40 -6.58
N HIS A 312 12.76 -5.00 -6.52
CA HIS A 312 13.61 -4.81 -7.68
C HIS A 312 15.10 -4.89 -7.33
N VAL A 313 15.92 -4.92 -8.39
CA VAL A 313 17.34 -4.60 -8.38
C VAL A 313 17.53 -3.31 -9.20
N GLU A 314 18.64 -2.61 -8.99
CA GLU A 314 18.97 -1.41 -9.75
C GLU A 314 19.19 -1.71 -11.23
N ASP A 315 19.04 -0.70 -12.08
CA ASP A 315 19.29 -0.83 -13.51
C ASP A 315 20.75 -1.24 -13.77
N LEU A 316 20.93 -2.19 -14.70
CA LEU A 316 22.21 -2.83 -14.99
C LEU A 316 22.91 -3.44 -13.76
N ASP A 317 22.12 -3.78 -12.74
CA ASP A 317 22.60 -4.33 -11.46
C ASP A 317 23.66 -3.44 -10.79
N LEU A 318 23.50 -2.12 -10.95
CA LEU A 318 24.33 -1.11 -10.30
C LEU A 318 24.19 -1.11 -8.78
N TYR A 319 25.08 -0.38 -8.11
CA TYR A 319 24.86 0.00 -6.72
C TYR A 319 23.83 1.15 -6.68
N SER A 320 23.15 1.31 -5.55
CA SER A 320 22.44 2.56 -5.24
C SER A 320 22.72 3.02 -3.82
N ILE A 321 22.72 4.33 -3.62
CA ILE A 321 22.84 4.96 -2.31
C ILE A 321 21.62 5.84 -2.09
N ASN A 322 21.04 5.75 -0.90
CA ASN A 322 19.88 6.52 -0.49
C ASN A 322 20.14 7.21 0.85
N TYR A 323 20.07 8.53 0.88
CA TYR A 323 20.16 9.36 2.08
C TYR A 323 18.78 9.87 2.48
N LEU A 324 18.36 9.67 3.73
CA LEU A 324 17.11 10.22 4.23
C LEU A 324 17.34 11.60 4.87
N HIS A 325 17.04 12.68 4.14
CA HIS A 325 17.32 14.05 4.57
C HIS A 325 16.52 14.46 5.80
N PHE A 326 15.21 14.22 5.79
CA PHE A 326 14.32 14.57 6.90
C PHE A 326 13.03 13.75 6.93
N GLY A 327 12.39 13.75 8.10
CA GLY A 327 11.04 13.27 8.32
C GLY A 327 10.98 11.82 8.80
N ALA A 328 9.82 11.19 8.61
CA ALA A 328 9.55 9.86 9.11
C ALA A 328 10.48 8.79 8.49
N PRO A 329 10.81 7.72 9.24
CA PRO A 329 11.67 6.65 8.74
C PRO A 329 11.13 5.93 7.48
N LYS A 330 12.02 5.16 6.85
CA LYS A 330 11.72 4.28 5.70
C LYS A 330 12.00 2.83 6.08
N GLN A 331 11.03 1.94 5.86
CA GLN A 331 11.19 0.50 6.03
C GLN A 331 11.80 -0.10 4.76
N TRP A 332 12.83 -0.92 4.94
CA TRP A 332 13.49 -1.69 3.91
C TRP A 332 13.36 -3.18 4.17
N TYR A 333 13.26 -3.93 3.08
CA TYR A 333 13.38 -5.37 3.00
C TYR A 333 14.48 -5.71 2.02
N ALA A 334 15.25 -6.75 2.30
CA ALA A 334 16.26 -7.27 1.39
C ALA A 334 16.27 -8.79 1.38
N ILE A 335 16.62 -9.34 0.22
CA ILE A 335 16.89 -10.78 0.03
C ILE A 335 18.41 -10.98 0.09
N PRO A 336 18.90 -11.97 0.87
CA PRO A 336 20.33 -12.28 0.88
C PRO A 336 20.78 -12.78 -0.49
N GLY A 337 22.00 -12.43 -0.90
CA GLY A 337 22.51 -12.72 -2.25
C GLY A 337 22.48 -14.22 -2.60
N SER A 338 22.68 -15.09 -1.61
CA SER A 338 22.62 -16.56 -1.78
C SER A 338 21.22 -17.08 -2.16
N TYR A 339 20.16 -16.30 -1.95
CA TYR A 339 18.78 -16.67 -2.25
C TYR A 339 18.21 -16.03 -3.52
N ASN A 340 18.97 -15.17 -4.21
CA ASN A 340 18.49 -14.42 -5.39
C ASN A 340 17.84 -15.31 -6.46
N LYS A 341 18.50 -16.41 -6.88
CA LYS A 341 17.96 -17.33 -7.88
C LYS A 341 16.65 -18.01 -7.43
N LYS A 342 16.57 -18.36 -6.15
CA LYS A 342 15.36 -18.97 -5.57
C LYS A 342 14.24 -17.94 -5.49
N PHE A 343 14.56 -16.70 -5.11
CA PHE A 343 13.63 -15.58 -5.08
C PHE A 343 13.06 -15.30 -6.47
N GLU A 344 13.90 -15.20 -7.50
CA GLU A 344 13.47 -15.05 -8.89
C GLU A 344 12.54 -16.18 -9.32
N SER A 345 12.90 -17.43 -9.02
CA SER A 345 12.07 -18.60 -9.35
C SER A 345 10.68 -18.55 -8.70
N VAL A 346 10.62 -18.15 -7.42
CA VAL A 346 9.35 -17.99 -6.69
C VAL A 346 8.53 -16.84 -7.28
N MET A 347 9.17 -15.70 -7.57
CA MET A 347 8.49 -14.54 -8.17
C MET A 347 7.99 -14.85 -9.58
N GLN A 348 8.77 -15.56 -10.41
CA GLN A 348 8.35 -16.01 -11.74
C GLN A 348 7.15 -16.95 -11.67
N THR A 349 7.14 -17.89 -10.74
CA THR A 349 6.02 -18.82 -10.55
C THR A 349 4.77 -18.08 -10.06
N THR A 350 4.95 -17.11 -9.16
CA THR A 350 3.87 -16.32 -8.56
C THR A 350 3.25 -15.34 -9.55
N PHE A 351 4.08 -14.67 -10.35
CA PHE A 351 3.70 -13.65 -11.33
C PHE A 351 3.95 -14.17 -12.76
N PHE A 352 3.45 -15.37 -13.05
CA PHE A 352 3.74 -16.10 -14.29
C PHE A 352 3.37 -15.33 -15.56
N GLN A 353 2.27 -14.58 -15.56
CA GLN A 353 1.86 -13.79 -16.71
C GLN A 353 2.88 -12.69 -17.02
N GLN A 354 3.36 -12.01 -15.99
CA GLN A 354 4.34 -10.93 -16.09
C GLN A 354 5.72 -11.49 -16.46
N SER A 355 6.14 -12.60 -15.87
CA SER A 355 7.43 -13.23 -16.20
C SER A 355 7.47 -13.80 -17.60
N LYS A 356 6.33 -14.31 -18.12
CA LYS A 356 6.22 -14.76 -19.51
C LYS A 356 6.29 -13.58 -20.49
N ALA A 357 5.75 -12.43 -20.11
CA ALA A 357 5.80 -11.23 -20.94
C ALA A 357 7.19 -10.58 -20.94
N CYS A 358 7.91 -10.61 -19.82
CA CYS A 358 9.25 -10.05 -19.68
C CYS A 358 10.11 -10.90 -18.74
N SER A 359 11.30 -11.33 -19.21
CA SER A 359 12.25 -12.04 -18.34
C SER A 359 12.76 -11.19 -17.18
N GLU A 360 12.80 -9.86 -17.37
CA GLU A 360 13.26 -8.86 -16.40
C GLU A 360 12.08 -8.13 -15.73
N PHE A 361 10.91 -8.76 -15.60
CA PHE A 361 9.68 -8.11 -15.14
C PHE A 361 9.77 -7.44 -13.75
N LEU A 362 10.69 -7.88 -12.88
CA LEU A 362 10.92 -7.25 -11.57
C LEU A 362 11.51 -5.84 -11.70
N ARG A 363 12.22 -5.55 -12.81
CA ARG A 363 12.71 -4.19 -13.12
C ARG A 363 11.59 -3.21 -13.43
N HIS A 364 10.37 -3.70 -13.70
CA HIS A 364 9.20 -2.83 -13.86
C HIS A 364 8.78 -2.19 -12.53
N LYS A 365 9.34 -2.62 -11.39
CA LYS A 365 9.02 -2.13 -10.04
C LYS A 365 7.51 -2.16 -9.77
N THR A 366 6.85 -3.28 -10.10
CA THR A 366 5.39 -3.45 -9.91
C THR A 366 5.00 -4.62 -9.00
N GLN A 367 5.92 -5.50 -8.62
CA GLN A 367 5.62 -6.73 -7.90
C GLN A 367 5.96 -6.62 -6.42
N ILE A 368 4.98 -6.87 -5.57
CA ILE A 368 5.11 -6.78 -4.12
C ILE A 368 4.82 -8.16 -3.55
N ALA A 369 5.75 -8.65 -2.72
CA ALA A 369 5.64 -9.90 -2.00
C ALA A 369 5.95 -9.63 -0.52
N SER A 370 5.09 -10.07 0.39
CA SER A 370 5.27 -9.82 1.81
C SER A 370 6.34 -10.72 2.41
N PRO A 371 7.01 -10.29 3.49
CA PRO A 371 7.96 -11.13 4.21
C PRO A 371 7.36 -12.48 4.64
N HIS A 372 6.08 -12.49 5.03
CA HIS A 372 5.39 -13.73 5.43
C HIS A 372 5.22 -14.71 4.27
N PHE A 373 4.83 -14.22 3.08
CA PHE A 373 4.70 -15.06 1.89
C PHE A 373 6.06 -15.64 1.45
N LEU A 374 7.10 -14.82 1.45
CA LEU A 374 8.46 -15.23 1.06
C LEU A 374 9.06 -16.22 2.05
N ALA A 375 8.88 -15.98 3.36
CA ALA A 375 9.31 -16.92 4.40
C ALA A 375 8.63 -18.30 4.26
N ASN A 376 7.32 -18.33 3.97
CA ASN A 376 6.60 -19.58 3.71
C ASN A 376 7.09 -20.31 2.45
N SER A 377 7.71 -19.58 1.51
CA SER A 377 8.37 -20.14 0.32
C SER A 377 9.84 -20.52 0.59
N GLY A 378 10.28 -20.44 1.86
CA GLY A 378 11.64 -20.74 2.29
C GLY A 378 12.68 -19.73 1.82
N ILE A 379 12.30 -18.46 1.67
CA ILE A 379 13.20 -17.35 1.36
C ILE A 379 13.26 -16.44 2.59
N PRO A 380 14.43 -16.28 3.24
CA PRO A 380 14.59 -15.34 4.34
C PRO A 380 14.48 -13.90 3.82
N VAL A 381 13.82 -13.04 4.59
CA VAL A 381 13.69 -11.62 4.30
C VAL A 381 14.26 -10.84 5.47
N HIS A 382 15.34 -10.10 5.21
CA HIS A 382 15.94 -9.23 6.20
C HIS A 382 15.24 -7.87 6.21
N ARG A 383 15.16 -7.24 7.39
CA ARG A 383 14.43 -5.98 7.61
C ARG A 383 15.39 -4.93 8.15
N CYS A 384 15.19 -3.69 7.75
CA CYS A 384 15.91 -2.55 8.31
C CYS A 384 15.03 -1.30 8.26
N VAL A 385 15.04 -0.51 9.32
CA VAL A 385 14.45 0.83 9.33
C VAL A 385 15.57 1.86 9.18
N GLN A 386 15.45 2.68 8.14
CA GLN A 386 16.30 3.84 7.90
C GLN A 386 15.63 5.06 8.51
N HIS A 387 16.29 5.64 9.50
CA HIS A 387 15.93 6.87 10.18
C HIS A 387 16.56 8.08 9.48
N GLU A 388 16.11 9.26 9.89
CA GLU A 388 16.64 10.52 9.37
C GLU A 388 18.16 10.61 9.57
N GLY A 389 18.85 11.14 8.55
CA GLY A 389 20.30 11.33 8.56
C GLY A 389 21.11 10.07 8.29
N GLU A 390 20.47 8.95 7.93
CA GLU A 390 21.14 7.69 7.67
C GLU A 390 21.16 7.33 6.18
N PHE A 391 22.19 6.60 5.77
CA PHE A 391 22.33 6.05 4.42
C PHE A 391 21.91 4.58 4.37
N MET A 392 21.24 4.22 3.28
CA MET A 392 21.04 2.83 2.85
C MET A 392 21.75 2.63 1.52
N ILE A 393 22.52 1.57 1.39
CA ILE A 393 23.26 1.26 0.17
C ILE A 393 22.89 -0.12 -0.30
N THR A 394 22.41 -0.22 -1.54
CA THR A 394 22.09 -1.49 -2.19
C THR A 394 23.24 -1.91 -3.10
N PHE A 395 23.48 -3.21 -3.15
CA PHE A 395 24.59 -3.82 -3.88
C PHE A 395 24.08 -4.50 -5.15
N PRO A 396 24.96 -4.78 -6.12
CA PRO A 396 24.60 -5.54 -7.31
C PRO A 396 23.84 -6.83 -6.99
N PHE A 397 22.75 -7.08 -7.70
CA PHE A 397 21.79 -8.17 -7.45
C PHE A 397 21.11 -8.15 -6.06
N GLY A 398 21.24 -7.07 -5.29
CA GLY A 398 20.60 -6.90 -4.00
C GLY A 398 19.11 -6.59 -4.17
N TYR A 399 18.28 -7.63 -4.26
CA TYR A 399 16.82 -7.44 -4.32
C TYR A 399 16.34 -6.74 -3.05
N HIS A 400 15.63 -5.62 -3.23
CA HIS A 400 15.12 -4.82 -2.15
C HIS A 400 13.72 -4.26 -2.43
N SER A 401 12.99 -3.95 -1.36
CA SER A 401 11.61 -3.47 -1.38
C SER A 401 11.32 -2.72 -0.09
N GLY A 402 10.23 -1.96 -0.01
CA GLY A 402 9.88 -1.27 1.22
C GLY A 402 8.84 -0.18 1.08
N TYR A 403 8.68 0.62 2.14
CA TYR A 403 7.69 1.69 2.20
C TYR A 403 8.07 2.79 3.19
N ASN A 404 7.46 3.97 3.02
CA ASN A 404 7.66 5.11 3.92
C ASN A 404 6.69 5.08 5.10
N LEU A 405 7.18 5.36 6.31
CA LEU A 405 6.37 5.38 7.55
C LEU A 405 5.58 6.68 7.74
N GLY A 406 5.83 7.70 6.92
CA GLY A 406 5.16 8.99 6.98
C GLY A 406 5.71 9.96 5.96
N PHE A 407 5.47 11.26 6.19
CA PHE A 407 6.09 12.31 5.39
C PHE A 407 7.60 12.31 5.58
N ASN A 408 8.35 12.19 4.49
CA ASN A 408 9.81 12.25 4.49
C ASN A 408 10.36 12.71 3.14
N CYS A 409 11.66 13.01 3.11
CA CYS A 409 12.40 13.29 1.89
C CYS A 409 13.68 12.46 1.86
N ALA A 410 13.87 11.69 0.80
CA ALA A 410 15.11 10.96 0.54
C ALA A 410 15.73 11.43 -0.78
N GLU A 411 17.05 11.32 -0.88
CA GLU A 411 17.81 11.55 -2.11
C GLU A 411 18.58 10.27 -2.45
N SER A 412 18.56 9.86 -3.70
CA SER A 412 19.33 8.69 -4.15
C SER A 412 19.88 8.82 -5.56
N VAL A 413 20.95 8.08 -5.81
CA VAL A 413 21.62 7.95 -7.10
C VAL A 413 22.22 6.55 -7.22
N ASN A 414 22.41 6.06 -8.45
CA ASN A 414 23.23 4.89 -8.69
C ASN A 414 24.74 5.25 -8.72
N PHE A 415 25.58 4.25 -8.50
CA PHE A 415 27.03 4.38 -8.69
C PHE A 415 27.63 3.02 -9.03
N ALA A 416 28.91 2.99 -9.42
CA ALA A 416 29.63 1.76 -9.67
C ALA A 416 31.06 1.80 -9.12
N LEU A 417 31.50 0.64 -8.61
CA LEU A 417 32.91 0.35 -8.33
C LEU A 417 33.50 -0.44 -9.50
N SER A 418 34.83 -0.54 -9.59
CA SER A 418 35.51 -1.39 -10.58
C SER A 418 35.00 -2.83 -10.59
N SER A 419 34.62 -3.37 -9.42
CA SER A 419 34.07 -4.73 -9.28
C SER A 419 32.71 -4.94 -9.96
N TRP A 420 32.01 -3.87 -10.36
CA TRP A 420 30.75 -3.96 -11.11
C TRP A 420 30.95 -4.22 -12.60
N LEU A 421 32.11 -3.91 -13.20
CA LEU A 421 32.30 -3.99 -14.65
C LEU A 421 31.91 -5.36 -15.24
N ASP A 422 32.30 -6.45 -14.57
CA ASP A 422 31.94 -7.80 -14.99
C ASP A 422 30.45 -8.12 -14.86
N ILE A 423 29.80 -7.50 -13.87
CA ILE A 423 28.36 -7.60 -13.64
C ILE A 423 27.61 -6.83 -14.73
N GLY A 424 27.97 -5.56 -14.96
CA GLY A 424 27.34 -4.71 -15.96
C GLY A 424 27.40 -5.29 -17.38
N ARG A 425 28.49 -5.99 -17.73
CA ARG A 425 28.63 -6.71 -19.03
C ARG A 425 27.61 -7.84 -19.21
N GLN A 426 27.18 -8.46 -18.12
CA GLN A 426 26.25 -9.59 -18.12
C GLN A 426 24.80 -9.17 -17.80
N ALA A 427 24.64 -7.96 -17.26
CA ALA A 427 23.37 -7.44 -16.83
C ALA A 427 22.39 -7.35 -18.01
N LYS A 428 21.16 -7.78 -17.75
CA LYS A 428 20.08 -7.75 -18.74
C LYS A 428 19.20 -6.55 -18.50
N SER A 429 18.77 -5.91 -19.58
CA SER A 429 17.75 -4.86 -19.53
C SER A 429 16.39 -5.41 -19.91
N CYS A 430 15.34 -4.75 -19.41
CA CYS A 430 13.99 -4.96 -19.90
C CYS A 430 13.88 -4.50 -21.36
N LYS A 431 13.20 -5.29 -22.19
CA LYS A 431 12.96 -4.97 -23.62
C LYS A 431 11.52 -4.50 -23.90
N CYS A 432 10.69 -4.40 -22.87
CA CYS A 432 9.28 -4.02 -23.02
C CYS A 432 9.07 -2.50 -23.12
N ILE A 433 10.04 -1.71 -22.69
CA ILE A 433 9.97 -0.25 -22.67
C ILE A 433 11.20 0.32 -23.40
N SER A 434 11.00 1.37 -24.20
CA SER A 434 12.05 1.97 -25.03
C SER A 434 13.02 2.86 -24.25
N ASP A 435 12.63 3.27 -23.05
CA ASP A 435 13.36 4.13 -22.13
C ASP A 435 14.13 3.34 -21.05
N SER A 436 14.29 2.03 -21.22
CA SER A 436 15.13 1.23 -20.34
C SER A 436 16.58 1.74 -20.35
N VAL A 437 17.17 1.92 -19.17
CA VAL A 437 18.57 2.33 -19.04
C VAL A 437 19.49 1.31 -19.70
N THR A 438 20.38 1.78 -20.57
CA THR A 438 21.46 1.00 -21.17
C THR A 438 22.75 1.82 -21.14
N ILE A 439 23.87 1.16 -20.87
CA ILE A 439 25.20 1.77 -20.85
C ILE A 439 26.06 0.97 -21.84
N ASP A 440 26.76 1.68 -22.72
CA ASP A 440 27.74 1.04 -23.59
C ASP A 440 28.99 0.68 -22.77
N MET A 441 29.13 -0.62 -22.48
CA MET A 441 30.23 -1.14 -21.67
C MET A 441 31.59 -1.01 -22.36
N THR A 442 31.66 -0.73 -23.67
CA THR A 442 32.93 -0.58 -24.39
C THR A 442 33.74 0.63 -23.93
N ILE A 443 33.07 1.64 -23.36
CA ILE A 443 33.70 2.85 -22.81
C ILE A 443 34.69 2.50 -21.69
N PHE A 444 34.45 1.41 -20.95
CA PHE A 444 35.29 0.99 -19.83
C PHE A 444 36.47 0.10 -20.24
N ASN A 445 36.60 -0.32 -21.50
CA ASN A 445 37.66 -1.23 -21.95
C ASN A 445 39.08 -0.65 -21.79
N ALA A 446 39.22 0.68 -21.78
CA ALA A 446 40.50 1.33 -21.53
C ALA A 446 41.01 1.11 -20.09
N MET A 447 40.12 0.90 -19.11
CA MET A 447 40.46 0.69 -17.69
C MET A 447 41.00 -0.72 -17.41
N ASP A 448 40.51 -1.73 -18.15
CA ASP A 448 41.02 -3.10 -18.08
C ASP A 448 42.46 -3.21 -18.60
N SER A 449 42.82 -2.36 -19.56
CA SER A 449 44.16 -2.36 -20.15
C SER A 449 45.24 -1.85 -19.18
N SER A 450 44.86 -0.99 -18.23
CA SER A 450 45.74 -0.49 -17.17
C SER A 450 45.95 -1.46 -16.01
N THR A 451 44.99 -2.34 -15.71
CA THR A 451 45.08 -3.32 -14.61
C THR A 451 45.85 -4.58 -14.99
N HIS A 452 45.87 -4.96 -16.28
CA HIS A 452 46.62 -6.13 -16.74
C HIS A 452 48.14 -5.94 -16.87
N HIS A 453 48.67 -4.71 -16.82
CA HIS A 453 50.11 -4.46 -16.88
C HIS A 453 50.85 -4.67 -15.56
N GLU A 454 50.17 -4.65 -14.42
CA GLU A 454 50.80 -4.88 -13.10
C GLU A 454 50.80 -6.34 -12.66
N GLN A 455 49.87 -7.18 -13.17
CA GLN A 455 49.79 -8.59 -12.80
C GLN A 455 50.67 -9.54 -13.65
N GLN A 456 51.33 -9.05 -14.70
CA GLN A 456 52.19 -9.88 -15.56
C GLN A 456 53.68 -9.89 -15.16
N GLN A 457 54.08 -9.21 -14.07
CA GLN A 457 55.49 -9.20 -13.63
C GLN A 457 55.88 -10.27 -12.60
N ASP A 458 54.94 -11.00 -11.99
CA ASP A 458 55.27 -11.95 -10.90
C ASP A 458 55.18 -13.45 -11.21
N ASP A 459 54.71 -13.87 -12.39
CA ASP A 459 54.49 -15.31 -12.69
C ASP A 459 55.53 -15.98 -13.61
N HIS A 460 56.71 -15.37 -13.78
CA HIS A 460 57.83 -15.99 -14.49
C HIS A 460 58.85 -16.67 -13.56
N ARG A 461 58.42 -17.70 -12.81
CA ARG A 461 59.33 -18.75 -12.32
C ARG A 461 58.60 -20.01 -11.84
N SER A 462 58.30 -20.93 -12.75
CA SER A 462 58.83 -22.31 -12.71
C SER A 462 58.16 -23.24 -13.73
N ASN A 463 59.02 -23.79 -14.60
CA ASN A 463 59.00 -25.09 -15.28
C ASN A 463 57.64 -25.71 -15.68
N ARG A 464 57.32 -25.79 -16.99
CA ARG A 464 57.81 -26.79 -17.96
C ARG A 464 57.77 -28.24 -17.48
N LEU A 465 56.84 -29.01 -18.06
CA LEU A 465 57.01 -30.26 -18.84
C LEU A 465 55.67 -30.46 -19.60
N SER A 466 55.55 -30.20 -20.92
CA SER A 466 55.72 -31.17 -22.04
C SER A 466 55.06 -32.55 -21.76
N ALA A 467 54.21 -33.15 -22.58
CA ALA A 467 53.95 -33.05 -24.02
C ALA A 467 52.69 -33.90 -24.39
N THR A 468 51.88 -33.42 -25.34
CA THR A 468 51.35 -34.11 -26.56
C THR A 468 51.22 -35.66 -26.55
N LEU A 469 50.13 -36.35 -26.94
CA LEU A 469 49.34 -36.38 -28.21
C LEU A 469 48.12 -37.37 -28.08
N PRO A 470 47.23 -37.52 -29.09
CA PRO A 470 45.82 -37.96 -29.01
C PRO A 470 45.53 -39.37 -29.57
N LEU A 471 44.28 -39.85 -29.47
CA LEU A 471 43.68 -40.71 -30.52
C LEU A 471 42.14 -40.81 -30.45
N ASP A 472 41.51 -40.62 -31.61
CA ASP A 472 40.15 -41.06 -31.98
C ASP A 472 40.05 -42.60 -32.00
N THR A 473 38.84 -43.17 -31.89
CA THR A 473 38.24 -44.10 -32.88
C THR A 473 36.76 -44.39 -32.55
N THR A 474 35.99 -44.47 -33.62
CA THR A 474 34.55 -44.66 -33.84
C THR A 474 34.00 -46.09 -33.66
N THR A 475 32.71 -46.18 -33.22
CA THR A 475 31.62 -47.11 -33.67
C THR A 475 31.77 -48.65 -33.43
N VAL A 476 30.77 -49.54 -33.31
CA VAL A 476 29.30 -49.60 -33.43
C VAL A 476 28.76 -50.81 -32.59
N ASN A 477 27.47 -50.76 -32.21
CA ASN A 477 26.46 -51.84 -32.10
C ASN A 477 26.53 -52.98 -31.05
N GLY A 478 25.43 -53.07 -30.28
CA GLY A 478 24.97 -54.26 -29.56
C GLY A 478 23.60 -54.01 -28.90
N THR A 479 22.55 -54.60 -29.44
CA THR A 479 21.12 -54.37 -29.15
C THR A 479 20.55 -55.22 -28.01
N SER A 480 19.31 -54.85 -27.58
CA SER A 480 18.32 -55.64 -26.80
C SER A 480 18.39 -55.49 -25.27
N LYS A 481 17.32 -55.25 -24.49
CA LYS A 481 15.87 -55.45 -24.66
C LYS A 481 15.08 -54.59 -23.66
N LYS A 482 13.91 -54.13 -24.11
CA LYS A 482 12.83 -53.45 -23.35
C LYS A 482 12.33 -54.26 -22.15
N ARG A 483 11.89 -53.56 -21.10
CA ARG A 483 10.75 -53.99 -20.26
C ARG A 483 9.86 -52.80 -19.88
N ARG A 484 8.69 -52.74 -20.53
CA ARG A 484 7.51 -51.95 -20.14
C ARG A 484 6.71 -52.70 -19.06
N LYS A 485 6.13 -51.96 -18.12
CA LYS A 485 4.90 -52.28 -17.36
C LYS A 485 4.52 -51.00 -16.60
N ALA A 486 3.27 -50.63 -16.36
CA ALA A 486 2.00 -50.68 -17.08
C ALA A 486 1.14 -49.65 -16.34
N THR A 487 0.32 -48.94 -17.08
CA THR A 487 -0.71 -48.02 -16.60
C THR A 487 -1.66 -48.72 -15.62
N ASN A 488 -1.88 -48.16 -14.43
CA ASN A 488 -2.98 -48.54 -13.56
C ASN A 488 -4.08 -47.46 -13.57
N ALA A 489 -5.29 -47.97 -13.56
CA ALA A 489 -6.56 -47.39 -13.96
C ALA A 489 -7.08 -46.22 -13.10
N LEU A 490 -8.01 -45.49 -13.73
CA LEU A 490 -8.91 -44.51 -13.12
C LEU A 490 -9.71 -45.12 -11.94
N PRO A 491 -10.08 -44.32 -10.94
CA PRO A 491 -11.10 -44.71 -9.98
C PRO A 491 -12.47 -44.71 -10.66
N THR A 492 -13.17 -45.83 -10.58
CA THR A 492 -14.56 -46.01 -10.98
C THR A 492 -15.45 -45.06 -10.17
N GLN A 493 -16.01 -44.03 -10.81
CA GLN A 493 -17.09 -43.23 -10.23
C GLN A 493 -18.38 -44.06 -10.22
N SER A 494 -19.06 -44.04 -9.08
CA SER A 494 -20.40 -44.58 -8.88
C SER A 494 -21.42 -43.92 -9.82
N MET A 495 -22.34 -44.73 -10.35
CA MET A 495 -23.41 -44.33 -11.28
C MET A 495 -24.54 -43.50 -10.63
N GLU A 496 -24.22 -42.45 -9.88
CA GLU A 496 -25.24 -41.60 -9.21
C GLU A 496 -25.25 -40.12 -9.66
N ASP A 497 -24.36 -39.68 -10.55
CA ASP A 497 -24.17 -38.24 -10.83
C ASP A 497 -24.57 -37.77 -12.26
N ILE A 498 -25.31 -38.55 -13.05
CA ILE A 498 -25.64 -38.19 -14.46
C ILE A 498 -26.68 -37.05 -14.57
N THR A 499 -27.39 -36.71 -13.48
CA THR A 499 -28.46 -35.68 -13.50
C THR A 499 -28.13 -34.42 -12.70
N SER A 500 -26.89 -34.23 -12.25
CA SER A 500 -26.50 -33.07 -11.43
C SER A 500 -25.82 -31.97 -12.25
N CYS A 501 -26.23 -30.71 -12.04
CA CYS A 501 -25.68 -29.56 -12.76
C CYS A 501 -24.21 -29.30 -12.38
N VAL A 502 -23.31 -29.23 -13.37
CA VAL A 502 -21.87 -28.99 -13.15
C VAL A 502 -21.58 -27.62 -12.50
N PHE A 503 -22.44 -26.63 -12.74
CA PHE A 503 -22.22 -25.25 -12.27
C PHE A 503 -22.79 -24.95 -10.89
N CYS A 504 -23.54 -25.87 -10.26
CA CYS A 504 -24.11 -25.61 -8.94
C CYS A 504 -24.33 -26.89 -8.12
N THR A 505 -24.97 -26.75 -6.96
CA THR A 505 -25.33 -27.86 -6.07
C THR A 505 -26.83 -28.01 -5.91
N SER A 506 -27.60 -27.43 -6.84
CA SER A 506 -29.05 -27.47 -6.77
C SER A 506 -29.59 -28.82 -7.24
N HIS A 507 -30.68 -29.27 -6.61
CA HIS A 507 -31.38 -30.51 -6.93
C HIS A 507 -32.44 -30.34 -8.03
N TYR A 508 -32.55 -29.14 -8.64
CA TYR A 508 -33.47 -28.94 -9.77
C TYR A 508 -33.04 -29.79 -10.97
N PRO A 509 -33.99 -30.34 -11.75
CA PRO A 509 -33.69 -31.03 -12.99
C PRO A 509 -32.88 -30.15 -13.94
N THR A 510 -31.84 -30.73 -14.54
CA THR A 510 -31.04 -30.09 -15.60
C THR A 510 -31.82 -30.09 -16.92
N ASP A 511 -31.71 -29.02 -17.68
CA ASP A 511 -32.48 -28.74 -18.90
C ASP A 511 -31.59 -28.58 -20.15
N THR A 512 -30.26 -28.68 -20.03
CA THR A 512 -29.33 -28.56 -21.16
C THR A 512 -28.07 -29.41 -20.93
N GLU A 513 -27.39 -29.78 -22.02
CA GLU A 513 -26.15 -30.56 -22.01
C GLU A 513 -24.93 -29.72 -22.46
N LEU A 514 -23.75 -30.09 -21.95
CA LEU A 514 -22.44 -29.62 -22.39
C LEU A 514 -21.96 -30.42 -23.60
N ASP A 515 -20.94 -29.91 -24.30
CA ASP A 515 -20.28 -30.58 -25.42
C ASP A 515 -19.63 -31.93 -25.06
N ASP A 516 -19.29 -32.13 -23.78
CA ASP A 516 -18.76 -33.38 -23.23
C ASP A 516 -19.83 -34.35 -22.69
N GLY A 517 -21.11 -34.03 -22.87
CA GLY A 517 -22.25 -34.86 -22.45
C GLY A 517 -22.66 -34.70 -20.98
N ARG A 518 -22.04 -33.80 -20.20
CA ARG A 518 -22.47 -33.49 -18.82
C ARG A 518 -23.69 -32.55 -18.81
N MET A 519 -24.55 -32.70 -17.82
CA MET A 519 -25.78 -31.92 -17.70
C MET A 519 -25.60 -30.61 -16.92
N VAL A 520 -26.28 -29.54 -17.34
CA VAL A 520 -26.25 -28.22 -16.72
C VAL A 520 -27.62 -27.55 -16.73
N HIS A 521 -27.82 -26.57 -15.84
CA HIS A 521 -28.98 -25.67 -15.93
C HIS A 521 -28.70 -24.58 -16.97
N ARG A 522 -29.64 -24.32 -17.88
CA ARG A 522 -29.58 -23.22 -18.85
C ARG A 522 -29.31 -21.89 -18.17
N LEU A 523 -30.00 -21.63 -17.06
CA LEU A 523 -29.75 -20.43 -16.24
C LEU A 523 -28.30 -20.34 -15.76
N CYS A 524 -27.70 -21.44 -15.33
CA CYS A 524 -26.32 -21.43 -14.83
C CYS A 524 -25.30 -21.25 -15.96
N ALA A 525 -25.58 -21.78 -17.15
CA ALA A 525 -24.77 -21.53 -18.34
C ALA A 525 -24.89 -20.07 -18.81
N GLU A 526 -26.10 -19.55 -18.99
CA GLU A 526 -26.27 -18.16 -19.46
C GLU A 526 -25.77 -17.11 -18.45
N SER A 527 -25.68 -17.44 -17.15
CA SER A 527 -25.21 -16.52 -16.11
C SER A 527 -23.68 -16.44 -15.99
N ILE A 528 -22.95 -17.32 -16.67
CA ILE A 528 -21.48 -17.31 -16.68
C ILE A 528 -21.04 -16.69 -18.01
N PRO A 529 -20.37 -15.51 -18.01
CA PRO A 529 -20.06 -14.78 -19.24
C PRO A 529 -19.24 -15.57 -20.26
N GLU A 530 -18.43 -16.53 -19.78
CA GLU A 530 -17.53 -17.30 -20.61
C GLU A 530 -18.22 -18.51 -21.30
N THR A 531 -19.48 -18.79 -20.98
CA THR A 531 -20.28 -19.86 -21.59
C THR A 531 -21.40 -19.31 -22.48
N TYR A 532 -21.64 -19.98 -23.60
CA TYR A 532 -22.67 -19.62 -24.56
C TYR A 532 -23.42 -20.86 -25.03
N LEU A 533 -24.65 -20.67 -25.51
CA LEU A 533 -25.44 -21.73 -26.12
C LEU A 533 -25.24 -21.71 -27.64
N GLU A 534 -24.91 -22.87 -28.21
CA GLU A 534 -24.82 -23.08 -29.65
C GLU A 534 -25.93 -24.04 -30.08
N GLN A 535 -26.64 -23.70 -31.17
CA GLN A 535 -27.64 -24.57 -31.77
C GLN A 535 -26.94 -25.54 -32.71
N VAL A 536 -27.00 -26.83 -32.41
CA VAL A 536 -26.35 -27.88 -33.22
C VAL A 536 -27.30 -28.40 -34.30
N ASN A 537 -28.59 -28.55 -33.98
CA ASN A 537 -29.68 -28.96 -34.89
C ASN A 537 -30.96 -28.16 -34.58
N ASP A 538 -31.98 -28.23 -35.45
CA ASP A 538 -33.24 -27.47 -35.34
C ASP A 538 -33.99 -27.64 -33.99
N GLU A 539 -33.69 -28.69 -33.22
CA GLU A 539 -34.31 -28.96 -31.91
C GLU A 539 -33.32 -29.08 -30.74
N LYS A 540 -31.99 -28.89 -30.95
CA LYS A 540 -30.97 -29.19 -29.91
C LYS A 540 -29.96 -28.05 -29.69
N TRP A 541 -29.92 -27.58 -28.44
CA TRP A 541 -28.98 -26.57 -27.94
C TRP A 541 -27.95 -27.19 -27.02
N VAL A 542 -26.67 -26.85 -27.21
CA VAL A 542 -25.54 -27.35 -26.41
C VAL A 542 -24.79 -26.17 -25.81
N VAL A 543 -24.35 -26.30 -24.56
CA VAL A 543 -23.53 -25.28 -23.87
C VAL A 543 -22.06 -25.51 -24.19
N ARG A 544 -21.38 -24.46 -24.68
CA ARG A 544 -19.93 -24.45 -24.89
C ARG A 544 -19.25 -23.35 -24.07
N GLY A 545 -17.91 -23.38 -24.05
CA GLY A 545 -17.09 -22.39 -23.35
C GLY A 545 -16.73 -22.75 -21.90
N ILE A 546 -17.04 -23.96 -21.45
CA ILE A 546 -16.70 -24.40 -20.07
C ILE A 546 -15.18 -24.37 -19.80
N THR A 547 -14.35 -24.67 -20.80
CA THR A 547 -12.89 -24.57 -20.72
C THR A 547 -12.38 -23.14 -20.62
N SER A 548 -13.18 -22.17 -21.04
CA SER A 548 -12.87 -20.74 -21.01
C SER A 548 -13.20 -20.10 -19.66
N ILE A 549 -13.93 -20.80 -18.78
CA ILE A 549 -14.24 -20.32 -17.43
C ILE A 549 -12.95 -20.22 -16.60
N PRO A 550 -12.59 -19.04 -16.09
CA PRO A 550 -11.39 -18.87 -15.29
C PRO A 550 -11.38 -19.82 -14.08
N PRO A 551 -10.24 -20.49 -13.78
CA PRO A 551 -10.12 -21.38 -12.61
C PRO A 551 -10.50 -20.74 -11.28
N ALA A 552 -10.43 -19.40 -11.20
CA ALA A 552 -10.87 -18.63 -10.05
C ALA A 552 -12.37 -18.83 -9.74
N ARG A 553 -13.26 -18.87 -10.75
CA ARG A 553 -14.72 -18.96 -10.55
C ARG A 553 -15.15 -20.28 -9.89
N TRP A 554 -14.40 -21.36 -10.15
CA TRP A 554 -14.60 -22.69 -9.56
C TRP A 554 -14.16 -22.79 -8.10
N LYS A 555 -13.28 -21.88 -7.65
CA LYS A 555 -12.76 -21.86 -6.27
C LYS A 555 -13.52 -20.90 -5.35
N LEU A 556 -14.47 -20.14 -5.90
CA LEU A 556 -15.29 -19.20 -5.14
C LEU A 556 -16.29 -19.96 -4.25
N SER A 557 -16.56 -19.42 -3.06
CA SER A 557 -17.54 -19.97 -2.14
C SER A 557 -18.87 -19.24 -2.31
N CYS A 558 -19.95 -19.99 -2.55
CA CYS A 558 -21.25 -19.38 -2.74
C CYS A 558 -21.78 -18.79 -1.42
N LEU A 559 -22.20 -17.53 -1.43
CA LEU A 559 -22.75 -16.81 -0.28
C LEU A 559 -23.96 -17.52 0.36
N PHE A 560 -24.82 -18.11 -0.47
CA PHE A 560 -26.08 -18.73 -0.02
C PHE A 560 -25.88 -20.16 0.49
N CYS A 561 -25.32 -21.07 -0.31
CA CYS A 561 -25.14 -22.47 0.09
C CYS A 561 -23.82 -22.78 0.81
N ARG A 562 -22.87 -21.83 0.87
CA ARG A 562 -21.53 -21.95 1.51
C ARG A 562 -20.61 -23.03 0.94
N LYS A 563 -20.99 -23.67 -0.18
CA LYS A 563 -20.18 -24.68 -0.87
C LYS A 563 -19.33 -24.04 -1.97
N THR A 564 -18.21 -24.68 -2.31
CA THR A 564 -17.29 -24.36 -3.41
C THR A 564 -17.45 -25.31 -4.61
N LYS A 565 -18.52 -26.12 -4.63
CA LYS A 565 -18.83 -27.04 -5.73
C LYS A 565 -19.70 -26.31 -6.76
N GLY A 566 -19.10 -25.95 -7.90
CA GLY A 566 -19.76 -25.23 -9.00
C GLY A 566 -19.04 -23.93 -9.37
N ALA A 567 -19.39 -23.35 -10.53
CA ALA A 567 -18.86 -22.05 -10.95
C ALA A 567 -19.73 -20.93 -10.36
N CYS A 568 -19.14 -20.05 -9.55
CA CYS A 568 -19.87 -18.92 -8.99
C CYS A 568 -19.79 -17.69 -9.91
N MET A 569 -20.90 -16.96 -9.97
CA MET A 569 -20.96 -15.59 -10.46
C MET A 569 -20.70 -14.60 -9.32
N GLN A 570 -20.37 -13.35 -9.66
CA GLN A 570 -20.05 -12.29 -8.70
C GLN A 570 -21.01 -11.12 -8.83
N CYS A 571 -21.16 -10.35 -7.76
CA CYS A 571 -22.04 -9.19 -7.74
C CYS A 571 -21.56 -8.08 -8.69
N CYS A 572 -22.46 -7.57 -9.55
CA CYS A 572 -22.15 -6.53 -10.55
C CYS A 572 -21.99 -5.11 -9.98
N TYR A 573 -22.23 -4.91 -8.67
CA TYR A 573 -22.11 -3.59 -8.06
C TYR A 573 -20.65 -3.23 -7.76
N GLY A 574 -20.06 -2.38 -8.61
CA GLY A 574 -18.74 -1.80 -8.42
C GLY A 574 -17.64 -2.84 -8.28
N LYS A 575 -16.93 -2.85 -7.14
CA LYS A 575 -15.85 -3.81 -6.83
C LYS A 575 -16.28 -4.91 -5.83
N CYS A 576 -17.56 -5.26 -5.78
CA CYS A 576 -18.06 -6.24 -4.82
C CYS A 576 -17.55 -7.66 -5.12
N CYS A 577 -16.83 -8.28 -4.19
CA CYS A 577 -16.27 -9.62 -4.36
C CYS A 577 -17.20 -10.77 -3.93
N ARG A 578 -18.45 -10.48 -3.54
CA ARG A 578 -19.39 -11.53 -3.13
C ARG A 578 -19.77 -12.39 -4.33
N SER A 579 -19.69 -13.69 -4.12
CA SER A 579 -19.95 -14.69 -5.13
C SER A 579 -21.04 -15.67 -4.70
N PHE A 580 -21.76 -16.21 -5.67
CA PHE A 580 -22.85 -17.16 -5.47
C PHE A 580 -23.14 -17.93 -6.76
N HIS A 581 -23.77 -19.10 -6.67
CA HIS A 581 -24.30 -19.78 -7.85
C HIS A 581 -25.55 -19.06 -8.37
N ALA A 582 -25.76 -19.07 -9.68
CA ALA A 582 -26.93 -18.46 -10.32
C ALA A 582 -28.25 -19.05 -9.79
N SER A 583 -28.32 -20.39 -9.65
CA SER A 583 -29.47 -21.09 -9.06
C SER A 583 -29.73 -20.67 -7.61
N CYS A 584 -28.68 -20.59 -6.79
CA CYS A 584 -28.80 -20.15 -5.40
C CYS A 584 -29.22 -18.67 -5.28
N ALA A 585 -28.78 -17.81 -6.19
CA ALA A 585 -29.18 -16.40 -6.22
C ALA A 585 -30.66 -16.25 -6.56
N LYS A 586 -31.14 -16.99 -7.57
CA LYS A 586 -32.56 -17.03 -7.95
C LYS A 586 -33.45 -17.53 -6.82
N GLU A 587 -33.04 -18.61 -6.15
CA GLU A 587 -33.78 -19.19 -5.02
C GLU A 587 -33.82 -18.25 -3.80
N ALA A 588 -32.72 -17.52 -3.55
CA ALA A 588 -32.68 -16.50 -2.51
C ALA A 588 -33.46 -15.21 -2.86
N GLY A 589 -34.10 -15.16 -4.04
CA GLY A 589 -34.84 -14.00 -4.51
C GLY A 589 -33.97 -12.79 -4.84
N ALA A 590 -32.70 -13.00 -5.19
CA ALA A 590 -31.80 -11.93 -5.62
C ALA A 590 -32.25 -11.36 -6.97
N THR A 591 -32.07 -10.06 -7.17
CA THR A 591 -32.35 -9.40 -8.44
C THR A 591 -31.34 -9.88 -9.50
N MET A 592 -31.87 -10.49 -10.56
CA MET A 592 -31.13 -10.95 -11.75
C MET A 592 -31.77 -10.30 -12.98
N GLU A 593 -31.06 -9.40 -13.65
CA GLU A 593 -31.53 -8.70 -14.85
C GLU A 593 -30.73 -9.17 -16.07
N ARG A 594 -31.41 -9.42 -17.19
CA ARG A 594 -30.73 -9.76 -18.45
C ARG A 594 -30.43 -8.46 -19.19
N THR A 595 -29.16 -8.21 -19.47
CA THR A 595 -28.67 -7.05 -20.22
C THR A 595 -27.97 -7.52 -21.50
N LEU A 596 -28.15 -6.77 -22.58
CA LEU A 596 -27.43 -6.97 -23.84
C LEU A 596 -26.14 -6.16 -23.76
N ASP A 597 -24.99 -6.79 -23.99
CA ASP A 597 -23.72 -6.08 -24.06
C ASP A 597 -23.68 -5.19 -25.30
N GLN A 598 -23.11 -3.99 -25.20
CA GLN A 598 -23.23 -2.95 -26.24
C GLN A 598 -22.33 -3.21 -27.47
N ASP A 599 -21.37 -4.12 -27.37
CA ASP A 599 -20.36 -4.36 -28.42
C ASP A 599 -20.33 -5.80 -28.98
N GLN A 600 -21.11 -6.73 -28.43
CA GLN A 600 -21.27 -8.10 -28.93
C GLN A 600 -22.69 -8.57 -28.60
N ASP A 601 -23.36 -9.30 -29.49
CA ASP A 601 -24.75 -9.79 -29.37
C ASP A 601 -24.93 -10.88 -28.28
N THR A 602 -24.25 -10.72 -27.13
CA THR A 602 -24.11 -11.68 -26.04
C THR A 602 -24.95 -11.20 -24.85
N LEU A 603 -25.86 -12.05 -24.40
CA LEU A 603 -26.70 -11.82 -23.22
C LEU A 603 -25.87 -12.01 -21.93
N VAL A 604 -25.81 -10.99 -21.07
CA VAL A 604 -25.15 -11.06 -19.75
C VAL A 604 -26.20 -10.88 -18.64
N TYR A 605 -26.03 -11.57 -17.52
CA TYR A 605 -26.88 -11.39 -16.35
C TYR A 605 -26.22 -10.47 -15.33
N ASP A 606 -26.87 -9.33 -15.07
CA ASP A 606 -26.54 -8.47 -13.95
C ASP A 606 -27.17 -9.00 -12.67
N VAL A 607 -26.33 -9.39 -11.70
CA VAL A 607 -26.79 -9.97 -10.43
C VAL A 607 -26.19 -9.25 -9.24
N TYR A 608 -27.01 -9.03 -8.23
CA TYR A 608 -26.64 -8.28 -7.05
C TYR A 608 -26.66 -9.12 -5.77
N CYS A 609 -25.69 -8.89 -4.89
CA CYS A 609 -25.71 -9.49 -3.56
C CYS A 609 -26.76 -8.79 -2.66
N PRO A 610 -27.21 -9.39 -1.54
CA PRO A 610 -28.21 -8.78 -0.65
C PRO A 610 -27.84 -7.41 -0.05
N GLN A 611 -26.56 -7.02 -0.11
CA GLN A 611 -26.13 -5.67 0.30
C GLN A 611 -26.16 -4.65 -0.82
N HIS A 612 -26.14 -5.06 -2.08
CA HIS A 612 -26.14 -4.16 -3.23
C HIS A 612 -27.36 -4.35 -4.13
N ASP A 613 -28.27 -5.25 -3.76
CA ASP A 613 -29.54 -5.47 -4.46
C ASP A 613 -30.38 -4.19 -4.43
N PRO A 614 -30.69 -3.58 -5.60
CA PRO A 614 -31.44 -2.33 -5.68
C PRO A 614 -32.82 -2.42 -5.02
N LYS A 615 -33.55 -3.52 -5.23
CA LYS A 615 -34.88 -3.75 -4.65
C LYS A 615 -34.80 -3.88 -3.13
N LEU A 616 -33.78 -4.59 -2.64
CA LEU A 616 -33.59 -4.75 -1.20
C LEU A 616 -33.11 -3.45 -0.52
N GLN A 617 -32.31 -2.64 -1.21
CA GLN A 617 -31.86 -1.34 -0.72
C GLN A 617 -33.01 -0.32 -0.68
N GLU A 618 -33.86 -0.30 -1.70
CA GLU A 618 -35.05 0.54 -1.72
C GLU A 618 -36.04 0.15 -0.62
N LYS A 619 -36.31 -1.15 -0.45
CA LYS A 619 -37.12 -1.67 0.65
C LYS A 619 -36.58 -1.26 2.02
N LYS A 620 -35.28 -1.45 2.27
CA LYS A 620 -34.63 -1.03 3.53
C LYS A 620 -34.69 0.49 3.74
N LYS A 621 -34.59 1.27 2.67
CA LYS A 621 -34.69 2.74 2.71
C LYS A 621 -36.11 3.17 3.08
N LEU A 622 -37.13 2.55 2.50
CA LEU A 622 -38.53 2.77 2.84
C LEU A 622 -38.82 2.38 4.29
N GLU A 623 -38.40 1.18 4.72
CA GLU A 623 -38.54 0.71 6.11
C GLU A 623 -37.83 1.66 7.10
N LYS A 624 -36.63 2.14 6.76
CA LYS A 624 -35.89 3.11 7.60
C LYS A 624 -36.58 4.47 7.65
N GLN A 625 -37.18 4.92 6.55
CA GLN A 625 -37.96 6.16 6.51
C GLN A 625 -39.25 6.03 7.32
N GLU A 626 -39.95 4.90 7.23
CA GLU A 626 -41.15 4.61 7.99
C GLU A 626 -40.85 4.49 9.49
N TYR A 627 -39.80 3.76 9.85
CA TYR A 627 -39.29 3.70 11.23
C TYR A 627 -38.92 5.09 11.75
N ALA A 628 -38.26 5.93 10.94
CA ALA A 628 -37.93 7.30 11.32
C ALA A 628 -39.18 8.16 11.54
N LYS A 629 -40.18 8.07 10.66
CA LYS A 629 -41.47 8.76 10.83
C LYS A 629 -42.15 8.33 12.13
N LYS A 630 -42.20 7.02 12.40
CA LYS A 630 -42.75 6.45 13.63
C LYS A 630 -42.00 6.95 14.87
N MET A 631 -40.67 6.90 14.86
CA MET A 631 -39.88 7.33 16.02
C MET A 631 -39.95 8.84 16.27
N VAL A 632 -40.07 9.67 15.23
CA VAL A 632 -40.27 11.13 15.39
C VAL A 632 -41.66 11.45 15.98
N GLN A 633 -42.70 10.69 15.59
CA GLN A 633 -44.03 10.83 16.21
C GLN A 633 -44.03 10.35 17.67
N VAL A 634 -43.39 9.22 17.94
CA VAL A 634 -43.35 8.61 19.26
C VAL A 634 -42.51 9.44 20.24
N LEU A 635 -41.29 9.83 19.84
CA LEU A 635 -40.29 10.50 20.66
C LEU A 635 -40.26 12.03 20.44
N SER A 636 -41.41 12.68 20.31
CA SER A 636 -41.49 14.12 20.02
C SER A 636 -40.63 14.96 20.99
N PRO A 637 -39.97 16.04 20.52
CA PRO A 637 -39.22 16.95 21.37
C PRO A 637 -40.05 17.41 22.58
N GLY A 638 -39.48 17.32 23.78
CA GLY A 638 -40.14 17.61 25.05
C GLY A 638 -40.74 16.40 25.76
N LYS A 639 -40.77 15.21 25.16
CA LYS A 639 -41.21 14.00 25.86
C LYS A 639 -40.14 13.45 26.81
N SER A 640 -40.59 13.06 28.00
CA SER A 640 -39.83 12.30 28.97
C SER A 640 -39.61 10.86 28.48
N VAL A 641 -38.37 10.43 28.52
CA VAL A 641 -37.92 9.13 28.03
C VAL A 641 -36.86 8.56 28.96
N TYR A 642 -36.74 7.24 28.97
CA TYR A 642 -35.58 6.57 29.53
C TYR A 642 -34.62 6.22 28.40
N ALA A 643 -33.37 6.64 28.52
CA ALA A 643 -32.37 6.49 27.48
C ALA A 643 -31.07 5.92 28.04
N LYS A 644 -30.48 4.99 27.29
CA LYS A 644 -29.22 4.32 27.64
C LYS A 644 -28.05 4.94 26.87
N TRP A 645 -27.16 5.62 27.59
CA TRP A 645 -26.00 6.32 27.03
C TRP A 645 -24.65 5.69 27.42
N THR A 646 -24.47 5.25 28.67
CA THR A 646 -23.27 4.56 29.17
C THR A 646 -23.66 3.40 30.08
N GLY A 647 -23.04 2.23 29.91
CA GLY A 647 -23.32 1.06 30.75
C GLY A 647 -24.64 0.37 30.41
N SER A 648 -25.22 -0.36 31.36
CA SER A 648 -26.46 -1.16 31.19
C SER A 648 -27.74 -0.40 31.57
N GLU A 649 -27.60 0.69 32.31
CA GLU A 649 -28.69 1.39 32.98
C GLU A 649 -29.40 2.40 32.06
N MET A 650 -30.66 2.62 32.40
CA MET A 650 -31.57 3.51 31.70
C MET A 650 -31.71 4.77 32.55
N TYR A 651 -31.39 5.93 31.97
CA TYR A 651 -31.46 7.21 32.68
C TYR A 651 -32.63 8.01 32.14
N LYS A 652 -33.36 8.66 33.05
CA LYS A 652 -34.46 9.55 32.67
C LYS A 652 -33.89 10.79 32.00
N GLY A 653 -34.54 11.21 30.94
CA GLY A 653 -34.18 12.40 30.20
C GLY A 653 -35.32 12.86 29.32
N VAL A 654 -35.11 13.97 28.64
CA VAL A 654 -36.09 14.59 27.76
C VAL A 654 -35.50 14.69 26.36
N VAL A 655 -36.28 14.31 25.35
CA VAL A 655 -35.85 14.42 23.96
C VAL A 655 -35.78 15.89 23.55
N GLU A 656 -34.64 16.36 23.06
CA GLU A 656 -34.46 17.75 22.60
C GLU A 656 -34.62 17.87 21.09
N GLU A 657 -33.88 17.06 20.33
CA GLU A 657 -33.86 17.12 18.87
C GLU A 657 -33.65 15.74 18.26
N HIS A 658 -34.13 15.57 17.02
CA HIS A 658 -33.94 14.35 16.25
C HIS A 658 -32.79 14.49 15.26
N LEU A 659 -31.84 13.56 15.33
CA LEU A 659 -30.79 13.38 14.34
C LEU A 659 -31.21 12.23 13.41
N ILE A 660 -32.17 12.51 12.53
CA ILE A 660 -32.81 11.52 11.64
C ILE A 660 -31.77 10.76 10.80
N GLN A 661 -30.74 11.46 10.28
CA GLN A 661 -29.66 10.84 9.51
C GLN A 661 -28.85 9.81 10.31
N ARG A 662 -28.80 9.95 11.64
CA ARG A 662 -28.08 9.07 12.58
C ARG A 662 -29.02 8.12 13.35
N SER A 663 -30.31 8.07 13.01
CA SER A 663 -31.33 7.27 13.73
C SER A 663 -31.24 7.42 15.26
N SER A 664 -31.02 8.66 15.70
CA SER A 664 -30.73 9.01 17.09
C SER A 664 -31.47 10.28 17.48
N SER A 665 -31.68 10.48 18.77
CA SER A 665 -32.14 11.75 19.33
C SER A 665 -31.09 12.29 20.30
N ARG A 666 -31.01 13.62 20.39
CA ARG A 666 -30.35 14.25 21.53
C ARG A 666 -31.30 14.20 22.71
N VAL A 667 -30.85 13.62 23.81
CA VAL A 667 -31.60 13.49 25.06
C VAL A 667 -30.85 14.29 26.11
N ARG A 668 -31.53 15.25 26.73
CA ARG A 668 -31.05 15.94 27.91
C ARG A 668 -31.37 15.08 29.12
N PHE A 669 -30.35 14.60 29.79
CA PHE A 669 -30.52 13.83 31.03
C PHE A 669 -30.71 14.77 32.22
N GLU A 670 -31.13 14.21 33.35
CA GLU A 670 -31.33 14.98 34.60
C GLU A 670 -30.04 15.62 35.13
N ASP A 671 -28.87 15.15 34.70
CA ASP A 671 -27.56 15.77 34.95
C ASP A 671 -27.33 17.09 34.18
N GLY A 672 -28.32 17.52 33.37
CA GLY A 672 -28.27 18.74 32.56
C GLY A 672 -27.43 18.60 31.28
N ILE A 673 -26.83 17.43 31.03
CA ILE A 673 -25.97 17.18 29.89
C ILE A 673 -26.78 16.54 28.76
N SER A 674 -26.76 17.18 27.61
CA SER A 674 -27.39 16.65 26.39
C SER A 674 -26.47 15.68 25.67
N ARG A 675 -26.93 14.45 25.46
CA ARG A 675 -26.16 13.41 24.78
C ARG A 675 -26.94 12.78 23.63
N ILE A 676 -26.22 12.27 22.63
CA ILE A 676 -26.82 11.65 21.45
C ILE A 676 -27.07 10.18 21.74
N VAL A 677 -28.33 9.75 21.70
CA VAL A 677 -28.74 8.38 21.98
C VAL A 677 -29.48 7.80 20.78
N THR A 678 -29.07 6.61 20.33
CA THR A 678 -29.76 5.89 19.25
C THR A 678 -31.17 5.53 19.67
N TRP A 679 -32.16 5.68 18.77
CA TRP A 679 -33.57 5.43 19.07
C TRP A 679 -33.87 4.04 19.65
N LYS A 680 -33.09 3.01 19.30
CA LYS A 680 -33.19 1.65 19.86
C LYS A 680 -32.94 1.59 21.38
N ASN A 681 -32.18 2.54 21.90
CA ASN A 681 -31.78 2.66 23.30
C ASN A 681 -32.65 3.65 24.08
N ILE A 682 -33.76 4.13 23.48
CA ILE A 682 -34.72 5.01 24.11
C ILE A 682 -36.01 4.21 24.33
N ARG A 683 -36.60 4.37 25.50
CA ARG A 683 -37.89 3.84 25.91
C ARG A 683 -38.74 5.01 26.39
N LEU A 684 -40.03 4.98 26.10
CA LEU A 684 -40.95 5.98 26.63
C LEU A 684 -41.08 5.76 28.14
N ASP A 685 -41.14 6.86 28.89
CA ASP A 685 -41.69 6.85 30.25
C ASP A 685 -43.19 6.54 30.07
N SER A 686 -43.57 5.29 30.32
CA SER A 686 -44.92 4.76 30.09
C SER A 686 -45.93 5.32 31.06
#